data_AF-A0A973RGA6-F1
#
_entry.id   AF-A0A973RGA6-F1
#
_cell.length_a   1.000
_cell.length_b   1.000
_cell.length_c   1.000
_cell.angle_alpha   90.00
_cell.angle_beta   90.00
_cell.angle_gamma   90.00
#
_symmetry.space_group_name_H-M   'P 1'
#
loop_
_entity.id
_entity.type
_entity.pdbx_description
1 polymer ?
#
loop_
_entity_poly.entity_id
_entity_poly.type
_entity_poly.pdbx_seq_one_letter_code
_entity_poly.pdbx_strand_id
1 'polypeptide(L)'
;MDIGKAIVQLQNDVSALQRSSRLSHASIENTAVQVYDGAGSLRGILGVQADGTTAVNIVNGAPPPQPSAPVVTSELGGVTVVWDGTTADGSTLPLDWQRVEVHASTTSGFTPDASTLRSTIETPQGGTQVVMTDDPVYVRLLARNTSGIASPPSDQAGPFGPIPVVAADVLDGTITTLKLADDAVTQAKVAVDAIGSDQLEAGAVLEEKLAANAVTQAKLADQAVSTLKLADDAVTAAKVAVNAIDSTSIQDGAISTPKLAALSVQAGNIAADAVAAGKVAADAITARELAANSVTAAEISAGSVTAAAIAAGAVTTDKLTVTGGANLLSDPSFEGAYTAALVTGVAFWSVDATKGNGSTASLKVDATAGTPTNRDLTLFSMSILPGDQLYLAVDYQASTDYVGTPRIYARWEDSTGTFLSSGAVQASPPTVGATWQRITGTVTAPANTAKVKLNVASTSGTTGSLWFDNAAVRPVAAATQIQDGAITTTKIAALTIQAGNIAADAIAAGKIAADAVTAREIAALAVTAAEIAANTITAGKLAVGAVDATALAADAITGKTITGGTITGTTITGALIQTAATGERITLDEAGANKVLVYSSTSGSTAIGELSSQGLLVKGTNGAVLWLNPNATYPQLKLYNAGNTNSALVQVNEDSTGQANLVTASGRFTSNGFTDMNWRTWLGQDGYVVERVRASDTTVVIGAIMTLTPTAAQLGITNTQDSTQNVQLQLQTGIGTLDLARFQVNPPASANSGLYVNGATGHTGNLLRAGVNGTDKFAVSASGDLTVAGIGQRVTKRRTTDATKTSTTTPGTDGFLTFTVDANATYILDGFLKYSGPGDFLMGWTFPTGTLGEWHGLGNGTTVASEGASNAFQNDVVTSFGYTVRTETTDIASTRTYGGIGSTTFGVQVRGIVRVGSTAGTFALQWAQGTSNATGTVLYTDSHIRLEKVA
;
A
#
# COMPACT_ATOMS: atom_id res chain seq x y z
N MET A 1 -37.12 -20.85 40.42
CA MET A 1 -38.17 -21.80 40.84
C MET A 1 -37.79 -23.19 40.35
N ASP A 2 -38.08 -24.27 41.08
CA ASP A 2 -38.71 -24.29 42.41
C ASP A 2 -38.16 -25.38 43.34
N ILE A 3 -38.24 -25.12 44.64
CA ILE A 3 -38.01 -26.12 45.69
C ILE A 3 -39.40 -26.43 46.28
N GLY A 4 -39.96 -27.56 45.84
CA GLY A 4 -41.29 -28.07 46.18
C GLY A 4 -41.52 -28.45 47.64
N LYS A 5 -40.80 -27.83 48.59
CA LYS A 5 -41.31 -27.66 49.95
C LYS A 5 -41.17 -28.89 50.84
N ALA A 6 -42.25 -29.66 50.85
CA ALA A 6 -42.87 -30.04 52.12
C ALA A 6 -43.45 -31.46 52.14
N ILE A 7 -43.50 -32.17 51.00
CA ILE A 7 -44.09 -33.52 50.94
C ILE A 7 -43.13 -34.61 51.44
N VAL A 8 -42.00 -34.18 52.04
CA VAL A 8 -41.41 -34.78 53.26
C VAL A 8 -42.49 -35.23 54.26
N GLN A 9 -43.62 -34.51 54.36
CA GLN A 9 -44.74 -34.89 55.22
C GLN A 9 -45.34 -36.26 54.89
N LEU A 10 -45.28 -36.76 53.65
CA LEU A 10 -45.78 -38.11 53.31
C LEU A 10 -44.88 -39.24 53.88
N GLN A 11 -43.67 -38.89 54.32
CA GLN A 11 -42.79 -39.80 55.04
C GLN A 11 -43.28 -40.06 56.48
N ASN A 12 -44.26 -39.28 56.97
CA ASN A 12 -44.64 -39.17 58.39
C ASN A 12 -46.02 -39.77 58.76
N ASP A 13 -46.59 -40.62 57.92
CA ASP A 13 -47.61 -41.62 58.29
C ASP A 13 -47.03 -43.05 58.06
N VAL A 14 -45.77 -43.31 58.39
CA VAL A 14 -45.37 -43.70 59.76
C VAL A 14 -46.40 -44.64 60.40
N SER A 15 -46.05 -45.92 60.36
CA SER A 15 -46.06 -46.83 61.52
C SER A 15 -47.37 -47.12 62.26
N ALA A 16 -48.51 -46.55 61.85
CA ALA A 16 -49.81 -46.76 62.51
C ALA A 16 -50.37 -48.19 62.36
N LEU A 17 -49.90 -48.95 61.35
CA LEU A 17 -50.37 -50.30 61.01
C LEU A 17 -49.52 -51.46 61.60
N GLN A 18 -48.76 -51.21 62.67
CA GLN A 18 -48.20 -52.27 63.53
C GLN A 18 -49.02 -52.43 64.83
N ARG A 19 -49.19 -53.68 65.34
CA ARG A 19 -49.59 -54.13 66.73
C ARG A 19 -51.11 -54.45 66.95
N SER A 20 -51.57 -55.38 67.82
CA SER A 20 -50.97 -56.48 68.67
C SER A 20 -52.03 -57.32 69.48
N SER A 21 -51.67 -58.39 70.23
CA SER A 21 -52.38 -58.94 71.46
C SER A 21 -51.55 -59.98 72.33
N ARG A 22 -52.07 -60.55 73.47
CA ARG A 22 -51.31 -61.00 74.72
C ARG A 22 -51.86 -62.19 75.62
N LEU A 23 -51.06 -62.67 76.63
CA LEU A 23 -51.36 -63.22 78.04
C LEU A 23 -51.12 -64.72 78.51
N SER A 24 -51.20 -65.01 79.84
CA SER A 24 -50.75 -66.22 80.67
C SER A 24 -51.56 -66.40 82.03
N HIS A 25 -51.40 -67.27 83.09
CA HIS A 25 -50.35 -68.10 83.82
C HIS A 25 -50.97 -69.29 84.69
N ALA A 26 -50.19 -70.12 85.46
CA ALA A 26 -50.63 -71.17 86.46
C ALA A 26 -49.56 -71.61 87.56
N SER A 27 -49.88 -72.45 88.60
CA SER A 27 -48.95 -73.02 89.65
C SER A 27 -49.51 -74.19 90.55
N ILE A 28 -48.73 -74.89 91.42
CA ILE A 28 -49.14 -75.93 92.44
C ILE A 28 -48.19 -76.12 93.71
N GLU A 29 -48.04 -77.32 94.36
CA GLU A 29 -47.87 -77.49 95.85
C GLU A 29 -46.69 -78.31 96.54
N ASN A 30 -46.76 -79.66 96.76
CA ASN A 30 -46.37 -80.35 98.05
C ASN A 30 -45.01 -81.16 98.15
N THR A 31 -44.67 -81.80 99.31
CA THR A 31 -43.28 -82.21 99.71
C THR A 31 -42.61 -83.40 99.02
N ALA A 32 -43.23 -84.57 98.84
CA ALA A 32 -42.54 -85.73 98.24
C ALA A 32 -43.46 -86.75 97.52
N VAL A 33 -43.01 -87.23 96.36
CA VAL A 33 -43.65 -88.23 95.51
C VAL A 33 -42.67 -89.39 95.24
N GLN A 34 -43.02 -90.60 95.65
CA GLN A 34 -42.24 -91.80 95.38
C GLN A 34 -42.65 -92.43 94.04
N VAL A 35 -41.68 -92.86 93.23
CA VAL A 35 -41.89 -93.37 91.88
C VAL A 35 -41.39 -94.80 91.75
N TYR A 36 -42.32 -95.69 91.42
CA TYR A 36 -42.11 -97.12 91.20
C TYR A 36 -42.36 -97.46 89.73
N ASP A 37 -41.75 -98.54 89.23
CA ASP A 37 -42.09 -99.08 87.92
C ASP A 37 -43.27 -100.07 87.95
N GLY A 38 -43.67 -100.55 86.77
CA GLY A 38 -44.73 -101.55 86.61
C GLY A 38 -44.40 -102.95 87.17
N ALA A 39 -43.22 -103.15 87.76
CA ALA A 39 -42.83 -104.35 88.50
C ALA A 39 -42.72 -104.10 90.02
N GLY A 40 -43.04 -102.89 90.50
CA GLY A 40 -42.97 -102.50 91.91
C GLY A 40 -41.57 -102.18 92.42
N SER A 41 -40.55 -102.09 91.55
CA SER A 41 -39.21 -101.67 91.96
C SER A 41 -39.12 -100.15 92.10
N LEU A 42 -38.51 -99.69 93.20
CA LEU A 42 -38.27 -98.27 93.46
C LEU A 42 -37.31 -97.70 92.42
N ARG A 43 -37.76 -96.72 91.62
CA ARG A 43 -36.93 -96.08 90.58
C ARG A 43 -36.57 -94.63 90.87
N GLY A 44 -37.30 -93.96 91.77
CA GLY A 44 -36.93 -92.64 92.24
C GLY A 44 -37.76 -92.16 93.40
N ILE A 45 -37.24 -91.15 94.09
CA ILE A 45 -37.95 -90.37 95.10
C ILE A 45 -37.80 -88.91 94.66
N LEU A 46 -38.90 -88.25 94.30
CA LEU A 46 -38.97 -86.79 94.16
C LEU A 46 -39.28 -86.23 95.54
N GLY A 47 -38.48 -85.31 96.07
CA GLY A 47 -38.84 -84.70 97.35
C GLY A 47 -38.03 -83.48 97.75
N VAL A 48 -38.62 -82.68 98.64
CA VAL A 48 -37.97 -81.57 99.34
C VAL A 48 -36.89 -82.14 100.27
N GLN A 49 -35.64 -81.80 100.01
CA GLN A 49 -34.49 -82.14 100.84
C GLN A 49 -34.38 -81.21 102.07
N ALA A 50 -33.48 -81.53 103.00
CA ALA A 50 -33.32 -80.80 104.25
C ALA A 50 -32.86 -79.33 104.11
N ASP A 51 -32.47 -78.91 102.89
CA ASP A 51 -32.13 -77.53 102.54
C ASP A 51 -33.30 -76.72 101.92
N GLY A 52 -34.45 -77.37 101.65
CA GLY A 52 -35.61 -76.78 101.00
C GLY A 52 -35.65 -76.93 99.47
N THR A 53 -34.64 -77.55 98.84
CA THR A 53 -34.63 -77.82 97.39
C THR A 53 -35.37 -79.12 97.06
N THR A 54 -35.91 -79.25 95.84
CA THR A 54 -36.49 -80.52 95.35
C THR A 54 -35.56 -81.21 94.36
N ALA A 55 -35.30 -82.51 94.54
CA ALA A 55 -34.48 -83.29 93.61
C ALA A 55 -34.94 -84.75 93.50
N VAL A 56 -34.25 -85.51 92.63
CA VAL A 56 -34.52 -86.92 92.31
C VAL A 56 -33.23 -87.73 92.45
N ASN A 57 -33.31 -88.91 93.05
CA ASN A 57 -32.18 -89.84 93.20
C ASN A 57 -32.52 -91.24 92.64
N ILE A 58 -31.55 -91.92 92.03
CA ILE A 58 -31.72 -93.16 91.23
C ILE A 58 -30.67 -94.19 91.67
N VAL A 59 -31.03 -95.48 91.66
CA VAL A 59 -30.16 -96.59 92.12
C VAL A 59 -30.15 -97.73 91.09
N ASN A 60 -28.99 -98.41 90.94
CA ASN A 60 -28.73 -99.49 89.97
C ASN A 60 -28.88 -99.07 88.49
N GLY A 61 -27.89 -98.31 87.99
CA GLY A 61 -27.76 -97.94 86.59
C GLY A 61 -27.30 -99.07 85.66
N ALA A 62 -27.38 -98.82 84.35
CA ALA A 62 -26.88 -99.71 83.29
C ALA A 62 -25.38 -99.47 83.02
N PRO A 63 -24.68 -100.35 82.27
CA PRO A 63 -23.31 -100.09 81.83
C PRO A 63 -23.20 -98.76 81.06
N PRO A 64 -22.09 -98.01 81.20
CA PRO A 64 -21.92 -96.73 80.52
C PRO A 64 -21.71 -96.91 79.00
N PRO A 65 -22.13 -95.93 78.18
CA PRO A 65 -21.89 -95.92 76.74
C PRO A 65 -20.40 -95.84 76.36
N GLN A 66 -20.09 -96.23 75.13
CA GLN A 66 -18.75 -96.26 74.53
C GLN A 66 -18.17 -94.84 74.34
N PRO A 67 -16.87 -94.58 74.62
CA PRO A 67 -16.25 -93.28 74.34
C PRO A 67 -16.07 -93.02 72.84
N SER A 68 -16.08 -91.75 72.44
CA SER A 68 -15.57 -91.27 71.15
C SER A 68 -14.09 -91.63 70.93
N ALA A 69 -13.61 -91.51 69.68
CA ALA A 69 -12.23 -91.82 69.31
C ALA A 69 -11.23 -90.73 69.78
N PRO A 70 -9.99 -91.09 70.16
CA PRO A 70 -8.97 -90.11 70.55
C PRO A 70 -8.37 -89.35 69.36
N VAL A 71 -7.87 -88.14 69.62
CA VAL A 71 -7.03 -87.35 68.68
C VAL A 71 -5.56 -87.43 69.13
N VAL A 72 -4.61 -87.53 68.20
CA VAL A 72 -3.18 -87.76 68.51
C VAL A 72 -2.26 -86.96 67.58
N THR A 73 -1.13 -86.43 68.08
CA THR A 73 -0.16 -85.58 67.34
C THR A 73 1.31 -85.81 67.77
N SER A 74 2.27 -85.60 66.88
CA SER A 74 3.72 -85.78 67.11
C SER A 74 4.48 -84.59 67.71
N GLU A 75 5.57 -84.86 68.42
CA GLU A 75 6.52 -83.88 68.97
C GLU A 75 7.99 -84.37 68.96
N LEU A 76 8.93 -83.53 69.41
CA LEU A 76 10.37 -83.86 69.56
C LEU A 76 10.57 -84.93 70.66
N GLY A 77 10.58 -86.20 70.27
CA GLY A 77 10.77 -87.36 71.17
C GLY A 77 9.48 -88.06 71.64
N GLY A 78 8.30 -87.71 71.11
CA GLY A 78 7.05 -88.31 71.57
C GLY A 78 5.80 -87.96 70.77
N VAL A 79 4.64 -88.24 71.37
CA VAL A 79 3.29 -87.90 70.87
C VAL A 79 2.36 -87.45 72.00
N THR A 80 1.34 -86.68 71.66
CA THR A 80 0.28 -86.18 72.56
C THR A 80 -1.10 -86.72 72.14
N VAL A 81 -2.00 -87.00 73.10
CA VAL A 81 -3.29 -87.71 72.99
C VAL A 81 -4.42 -86.91 73.64
N VAL A 82 -5.65 -86.92 73.06
CA VAL A 82 -6.83 -86.19 73.56
C VAL A 82 -8.12 -87.02 73.50
N TRP A 83 -9.01 -86.91 74.50
CA TRP A 83 -10.44 -87.29 74.44
C TRP A 83 -11.33 -86.06 74.64
N ASP A 84 -12.54 -86.03 74.06
CA ASP A 84 -13.42 -84.84 74.01
C ASP A 84 -14.63 -84.88 74.97
N GLY A 85 -14.76 -85.92 75.79
CA GLY A 85 -15.89 -86.10 76.72
C GLY A 85 -17.14 -86.72 76.10
N THR A 86 -17.17 -86.96 74.79
CA THR A 86 -18.35 -87.49 74.09
C THR A 86 -18.36 -89.01 73.95
N THR A 87 -19.54 -89.55 73.65
CA THR A 87 -19.81 -90.97 73.41
C THR A 87 -19.86 -91.26 71.91
N ALA A 88 -19.48 -92.46 71.51
CA ALA A 88 -19.45 -92.87 70.10
C ALA A 88 -20.84 -92.89 69.44
N ASP A 89 -21.92 -93.07 70.23
CA ASP A 89 -23.31 -93.06 69.78
C ASP A 89 -24.03 -91.72 70.03
N GLY A 90 -23.35 -90.72 70.61
CA GLY A 90 -23.93 -89.43 70.98
C GLY A 90 -24.91 -89.48 72.15
N SER A 91 -25.03 -90.63 72.86
CA SER A 91 -25.84 -90.72 74.07
C SER A 91 -25.28 -89.84 75.19
N THR A 92 -26.15 -89.16 75.93
CA THR A 92 -25.74 -88.38 77.10
C THR A 92 -25.16 -89.30 78.16
N LEU A 93 -23.95 -88.99 78.66
CA LEU A 93 -23.35 -89.73 79.78
C LEU A 93 -24.34 -89.82 80.95
N PRO A 94 -24.59 -91.02 81.51
CA PRO A 94 -25.55 -91.19 82.59
C PRO A 94 -25.00 -90.59 83.89
N LEU A 95 -25.90 -90.25 84.81
CA LEU A 95 -25.55 -89.59 86.08
C LEU A 95 -24.66 -90.42 87.01
N ASP A 96 -24.43 -91.71 86.70
CA ASP A 96 -23.55 -92.63 87.42
C ASP A 96 -22.19 -92.87 86.74
N TRP A 97 -21.84 -92.16 85.66
CA TRP A 97 -20.53 -92.23 84.98
C TRP A 97 -19.35 -91.83 85.90
N GLN A 98 -18.13 -92.34 85.65
CA GLN A 98 -16.94 -92.08 86.48
C GLN A 98 -15.68 -91.58 85.75
N ARG A 99 -15.15 -92.30 84.73
CA ARG A 99 -13.89 -91.92 84.04
C ARG A 99 -13.72 -92.58 82.68
N VAL A 100 -12.67 -92.16 81.94
CA VAL A 100 -12.09 -92.84 80.78
C VAL A 100 -10.62 -93.23 81.03
N GLU A 101 -10.18 -94.35 80.45
CA GLU A 101 -8.83 -94.93 80.54
C GLU A 101 -8.14 -94.84 79.16
N VAL A 102 -6.84 -94.51 79.11
CA VAL A 102 -6.08 -94.19 77.88
C VAL A 102 -4.96 -95.19 77.64
N HIS A 103 -5.00 -95.89 76.50
CA HIS A 103 -4.09 -96.99 76.18
C HIS A 103 -3.34 -96.76 74.86
N ALA A 104 -2.07 -97.20 74.76
CA ALA A 104 -1.26 -97.08 73.56
C ALA A 104 -0.30 -98.27 73.31
N SER A 105 -0.03 -98.56 72.03
CA SER A 105 0.84 -99.67 71.56
C SER A 105 1.37 -99.41 70.14
N THR A 106 2.56 -99.91 69.79
CA THR A 106 3.04 -99.95 68.39
C THR A 106 2.24 -100.92 67.50
N THR A 107 1.43 -101.79 68.10
CA THR A 107 0.61 -102.80 67.39
C THR A 107 -0.83 -102.31 67.19
N SER A 108 -1.24 -102.18 65.93
CA SER A 108 -2.63 -101.85 65.56
C SER A 108 -3.60 -102.96 65.97
N GLY A 109 -4.81 -102.58 66.40
CA GLY A 109 -5.92 -103.49 66.68
C GLY A 109 -5.98 -104.01 68.12
N PHE A 110 -5.05 -103.63 69.00
CA PHE A 110 -4.94 -104.17 70.37
C PHE A 110 -6.21 -104.01 71.22
N THR A 111 -6.51 -105.01 72.06
CA THR A 111 -7.57 -104.93 73.08
C THR A 111 -7.03 -104.18 74.31
N PRO A 112 -7.68 -103.11 74.80
CA PRO A 112 -7.23 -102.39 75.99
C PRO A 112 -7.12 -103.27 77.24
N ASP A 113 -5.97 -103.20 77.90
CA ASP A 113 -5.61 -103.95 79.09
C ASP A 113 -4.63 -103.16 79.98
N ALA A 114 -4.19 -103.76 81.09
CA ALA A 114 -3.24 -103.11 82.01
C ALA A 114 -1.82 -102.94 81.43
N SER A 115 -1.43 -103.66 80.38
CA SER A 115 -0.10 -103.54 79.74
C SER A 115 -0.04 -102.39 78.73
N THR A 116 -1.16 -102.08 78.09
CA THR A 116 -1.34 -101.02 77.11
C THR A 116 -1.76 -99.68 77.74
N LEU A 117 -2.31 -99.68 78.96
CA LEU A 117 -2.65 -98.48 79.71
C LEU A 117 -1.44 -97.53 79.84
N ARG A 118 -1.63 -96.23 79.59
CA ARG A 118 -0.60 -95.18 79.77
C ARG A 118 -1.06 -94.05 80.68
N SER A 119 -2.36 -93.71 80.68
CA SER A 119 -2.93 -92.69 81.57
C SER A 119 -4.46 -92.83 81.70
N THR A 120 -5.12 -91.93 82.42
CA THR A 120 -6.58 -91.84 82.55
C THR A 120 -7.05 -90.39 82.41
N ILE A 121 -8.36 -90.22 82.18
CA ILE A 121 -9.07 -88.94 82.06
C ILE A 121 -10.34 -89.04 82.92
N GLU A 122 -10.36 -88.35 84.06
CA GLU A 122 -11.40 -88.52 85.11
C GLU A 122 -12.44 -87.38 85.13
N THR A 123 -12.65 -86.73 83.98
CA THR A 123 -13.65 -85.67 83.78
C THR A 123 -14.58 -86.02 82.62
N PRO A 124 -15.91 -85.80 82.77
CA PRO A 124 -16.89 -86.10 81.71
C PRO A 124 -16.82 -85.10 80.53
N GLN A 125 -15.88 -84.15 80.54
CA GLN A 125 -15.67 -83.15 79.49
C GLN A 125 -14.39 -83.39 78.66
N GLY A 126 -13.69 -84.50 78.86
CA GLY A 126 -12.47 -84.83 78.10
C GLY A 126 -11.17 -84.24 78.68
N GLY A 127 -10.04 -84.52 78.02
CA GLY A 127 -8.70 -84.19 78.52
C GLY A 127 -7.55 -84.65 77.61
N THR A 128 -6.33 -84.21 77.91
CA THR A 128 -5.10 -84.38 77.09
C THR A 128 -3.98 -85.04 77.91
N GLN A 129 -3.17 -85.92 77.30
CA GLN A 129 -2.01 -86.59 77.92
C GLN A 129 -0.86 -86.83 76.92
N VAL A 130 0.40 -86.93 77.39
CA VAL A 130 1.61 -87.10 76.55
C VAL A 130 2.19 -88.53 76.70
N VAL A 131 2.77 -89.06 75.62
CA VAL A 131 3.42 -90.39 75.53
C VAL A 131 4.75 -90.26 74.77
N MET A 132 5.87 -90.35 75.48
CA MET A 132 7.22 -90.33 74.88
C MET A 132 7.52 -91.64 74.14
N THR A 133 8.16 -91.56 72.96
CA THR A 133 8.51 -92.74 72.16
C THR A 133 9.50 -92.42 71.03
N ASP A 134 10.38 -93.38 70.73
CA ASP A 134 11.30 -93.36 69.59
C ASP A 134 10.63 -93.86 68.28
N ASP A 135 9.51 -94.61 68.39
CA ASP A 135 8.84 -95.33 67.29
C ASP A 135 7.35 -94.96 67.16
N PRO A 136 6.71 -95.10 65.97
CA PRO A 136 5.29 -94.74 65.82
C PRO A 136 4.28 -95.62 66.58
N VAL A 137 3.32 -95.01 67.31
CA VAL A 137 2.33 -95.69 68.18
C VAL A 137 0.85 -95.40 67.87
N TYR A 138 -0.01 -96.39 68.14
CA TYR A 138 -1.49 -96.37 68.07
C TYR A 138 -2.14 -96.23 69.46
N VAL A 139 -3.37 -95.73 69.53
CA VAL A 139 -4.05 -95.31 70.78
C VAL A 139 -5.56 -95.67 70.81
N ARG A 140 -6.10 -96.05 71.99
CA ARG A 140 -7.54 -96.35 72.26
C ARG A 140 -7.98 -95.92 73.68
N LEU A 141 -9.30 -95.80 73.88
CA LEU A 141 -9.95 -95.34 75.13
C LEU A 141 -11.00 -96.34 75.68
N LEU A 142 -11.37 -96.24 76.96
CA LEU A 142 -12.38 -97.08 77.63
C LEU A 142 -13.08 -96.35 78.80
N ALA A 143 -14.42 -96.28 78.86
CA ALA A 143 -15.16 -95.62 79.95
C ALA A 143 -15.61 -96.57 81.07
N ARG A 144 -15.85 -96.05 82.27
CA ARG A 144 -16.44 -96.77 83.43
C ARG A 144 -17.50 -95.95 84.18
N ASN A 145 -18.44 -96.63 84.83
CA ASN A 145 -19.38 -96.04 85.78
C ASN A 145 -18.91 -96.21 87.24
N THR A 146 -19.61 -95.56 88.17
CA THR A 146 -19.36 -95.57 89.62
C THR A 146 -19.47 -96.94 90.28
N SER A 147 -20.12 -97.92 89.62
CA SER A 147 -20.12 -99.33 90.02
C SER A 147 -18.94 -100.14 89.45
N GLY A 148 -17.99 -99.47 88.76
CA GLY A 148 -16.80 -100.06 88.15
C GLY A 148 -17.02 -100.77 86.81
N ILE A 149 -18.26 -100.81 86.32
CA ILE A 149 -18.64 -101.50 85.07
C ILE A 149 -18.12 -100.69 83.88
N ALA A 150 -17.44 -101.38 82.96
CA ALA A 150 -16.84 -100.76 81.78
C ALA A 150 -17.80 -100.72 80.58
N SER A 151 -17.60 -99.71 79.73
CA SER A 151 -18.15 -99.62 78.38
C SER A 151 -17.40 -100.54 77.40
N PRO A 152 -17.82 -100.63 76.12
CA PRO A 152 -16.93 -101.03 75.03
C PRO A 152 -15.77 -100.03 74.83
N PRO A 153 -14.62 -100.45 74.25
CA PRO A 153 -13.53 -99.55 73.85
C PRO A 153 -13.90 -98.56 72.74
N SER A 154 -13.20 -97.43 72.64
CA SER A 154 -13.28 -96.53 71.47
C SER A 154 -12.66 -97.13 70.21
N ASP A 155 -12.92 -96.49 69.08
CA ASP A 155 -12.10 -96.64 67.87
C ASP A 155 -10.65 -96.16 68.09
N GLN A 156 -9.77 -96.50 67.15
CA GLN A 156 -8.32 -96.33 67.28
C GLN A 156 -7.79 -95.14 66.48
N ALA A 157 -6.84 -94.41 67.06
CA ALA A 157 -6.00 -93.44 66.33
C ALA A 157 -4.57 -93.96 66.15
N GLY A 158 -3.85 -93.50 65.12
CA GLY A 158 -2.44 -93.79 64.89
C GLY A 158 -2.09 -94.49 63.56
N PRO A 159 -0.79 -94.66 63.26
CA PRO A 159 0.34 -94.42 64.17
C PRO A 159 0.97 -93.02 64.06
N PHE A 160 1.58 -92.53 65.14
CA PHE A 160 2.32 -91.25 65.21
C PHE A 160 3.64 -91.43 65.97
N GLY A 161 4.72 -90.72 65.60
CA GLY A 161 6.08 -90.84 66.19
C GLY A 161 6.92 -89.54 66.12
N PRO A 162 8.20 -89.54 66.53
CA PRO A 162 8.98 -88.35 66.88
C PRO A 162 9.64 -87.58 65.70
N ILE A 163 10.25 -86.42 66.02
CA ILE A 163 10.87 -85.45 65.09
C ILE A 163 12.40 -85.29 65.37
N PRO A 164 13.28 -85.13 64.36
CA PRO A 164 14.75 -85.07 64.52
C PRO A 164 15.35 -83.66 64.70
N VAL A 165 16.64 -83.63 65.08
CA VAL A 165 17.50 -82.44 65.29
C VAL A 165 17.93 -81.79 63.96
N VAL A 166 18.05 -80.46 63.94
CA VAL A 166 18.36 -79.63 62.75
C VAL A 166 19.44 -78.57 63.03
N ALA A 167 19.85 -77.81 62.00
CA ALA A 167 20.93 -76.82 62.10
C ALA A 167 20.70 -75.70 63.14
N ALA A 168 19.43 -75.37 63.44
CA ALA A 168 19.09 -74.37 64.47
C ALA A 168 19.42 -74.82 65.90
N ASP A 169 19.65 -76.12 66.12
CA ASP A 169 20.01 -76.70 67.41
C ASP A 169 21.53 -76.65 67.68
N VAL A 170 22.31 -76.04 66.78
CA VAL A 170 23.78 -75.92 66.87
C VAL A 170 24.19 -74.44 66.84
N LEU A 171 25.03 -74.02 67.80
CA LEU A 171 25.46 -72.63 67.94
C LEU A 171 26.70 -72.28 67.10
N ASP A 172 26.68 -71.09 66.49
CA ASP A 172 27.79 -70.52 65.71
C ASP A 172 29.13 -70.52 66.46
N GLY A 173 30.22 -70.72 65.72
CA GLY A 173 31.59 -70.73 66.26
C GLY A 173 31.93 -71.90 67.20
N THR A 174 30.97 -72.79 67.49
CA THR A 174 31.19 -73.93 68.41
C THR A 174 32.21 -74.93 67.88
N ILE A 175 32.31 -75.09 66.56
CA ILE A 175 33.33 -75.93 65.90
C ILE A 175 34.50 -75.04 65.44
N THR A 176 35.72 -75.43 65.79
CA THR A 176 36.96 -74.72 65.43
C THR A 176 37.99 -75.70 64.87
N THR A 177 39.07 -75.19 64.26
CA THR A 177 40.11 -76.00 63.60
C THR A 177 40.74 -77.07 64.52
N LEU A 178 40.86 -76.80 65.81
CA LEU A 178 41.39 -77.75 66.82
C LEU A 178 40.34 -78.75 67.37
N LYS A 179 39.05 -78.58 67.02
CA LYS A 179 37.95 -79.50 67.40
C LYS A 179 37.64 -80.53 66.31
N LEU A 180 38.25 -80.38 65.14
CA LEU A 180 38.33 -81.39 64.10
C LEU A 180 39.74 -81.99 64.15
N ALA A 181 39.87 -83.30 64.00
CA ALA A 181 41.18 -83.94 63.87
C ALA A 181 41.71 -83.83 62.43
N ASP A 182 43.00 -84.13 62.23
CA ASP A 182 43.56 -84.32 60.89
C ASP A 182 42.75 -85.39 60.13
N ASP A 183 42.51 -85.15 58.83
CA ASP A 183 41.59 -85.92 57.96
C ASP A 183 40.15 -86.11 58.49
N ALA A 184 39.72 -85.38 59.53
CA ALA A 184 38.35 -85.46 60.03
C ALA A 184 37.31 -84.95 59.01
N VAL A 185 37.73 -84.17 58.01
CA VAL A 185 36.94 -83.74 56.84
C VAL A 185 37.59 -84.27 55.57
N THR A 186 37.21 -85.48 55.14
CA THR A 186 37.63 -86.08 53.88
C THR A 186 36.75 -85.61 52.72
N GLN A 187 37.14 -85.90 51.47
CA GLN A 187 36.34 -85.54 50.28
C GLN A 187 34.87 -85.99 50.37
N ALA A 188 34.57 -87.14 50.99
CA ALA A 188 33.19 -87.63 51.15
C ALA A 188 32.39 -86.93 52.26
N LYS A 189 33.04 -86.11 53.09
CA LYS A 189 32.43 -85.27 54.14
C LYS A 189 32.28 -83.80 53.70
N VAL A 190 32.95 -83.41 52.62
CA VAL A 190 32.70 -82.16 51.90
C VAL A 190 31.58 -82.43 50.90
N ALA A 191 30.46 -81.72 50.99
CA ALA A 191 29.41 -81.85 49.97
C ALA A 191 29.91 -81.34 48.62
N VAL A 192 29.32 -81.82 47.52
CA VAL A 192 29.60 -81.29 46.19
C VAL A 192 29.31 -79.78 46.19
N ASP A 193 30.20 -79.02 45.55
CA ASP A 193 30.19 -77.54 45.48
C ASP A 193 30.35 -76.78 46.81
N ALA A 194 30.64 -77.45 47.93
CA ALA A 194 30.83 -76.81 49.24
C ALA A 194 32.17 -76.04 49.42
N ILE A 195 33.01 -75.98 48.38
CA ILE A 195 34.25 -75.20 48.33
C ILE A 195 34.13 -74.23 47.14
N GLY A 196 33.55 -73.06 47.40
CA GLY A 196 33.42 -71.96 46.45
C GLY A 196 34.59 -70.98 46.51
N SER A 197 34.40 -69.79 45.93
CA SER A 197 35.36 -68.67 46.00
C SER A 197 35.74 -68.32 47.44
N ASP A 198 34.76 -68.32 48.34
CA ASP A 198 34.90 -67.80 49.70
C ASP A 198 35.62 -68.80 50.63
N GLN A 199 35.95 -69.99 50.09
CA GLN A 199 36.79 -71.02 50.72
C GLN A 199 38.16 -71.15 50.02
N LEU A 200 38.44 -70.35 48.98
CA LEU A 200 39.64 -70.42 48.14
C LEU A 200 40.30 -69.05 48.01
N GLU A 201 41.27 -68.78 48.89
CA GLU A 201 42.09 -67.57 48.88
C GLU A 201 42.79 -67.30 47.54
N ALA A 202 43.08 -66.01 47.27
CA ALA A 202 43.72 -65.59 46.04
C ALA A 202 45.11 -66.24 45.88
N GLY A 203 45.30 -67.00 44.78
CA GLY A 203 46.52 -67.78 44.54
C GLY A 203 46.56 -69.17 45.20
N ALA A 204 45.47 -69.63 45.83
CA ALA A 204 45.41 -70.96 46.42
C ALA A 204 45.63 -72.10 45.40
N VAL A 205 45.29 -71.88 44.12
CA VAL A 205 45.55 -72.81 43.00
C VAL A 205 46.74 -72.30 42.19
N LEU A 206 47.87 -73.00 42.30
CA LEU A 206 49.11 -72.75 41.55
C LEU A 206 49.27 -73.77 40.41
N GLU A 207 50.25 -73.56 39.52
CA GLU A 207 50.49 -74.44 38.36
C GLU A 207 50.74 -75.90 38.79
N GLU A 208 51.53 -76.15 39.85
CA GLU A 208 51.79 -77.50 40.34
C GLU A 208 50.55 -78.21 40.93
N LYS A 209 49.46 -77.47 41.17
CA LYS A 209 48.18 -78.00 41.63
C LYS A 209 47.23 -78.32 40.46
N LEU A 210 47.62 -78.01 39.22
CA LEU A 210 46.92 -78.35 37.99
C LEU A 210 47.70 -79.42 37.22
N ALA A 211 47.17 -80.64 37.18
CA ALA A 211 47.77 -81.72 36.39
C ALA A 211 47.83 -81.39 34.88
N ALA A 212 48.67 -82.10 34.12
CA ALA A 212 48.69 -81.99 32.67
C ALA A 212 47.30 -82.27 32.07
N ASN A 213 46.81 -81.37 31.20
CA ASN A 213 45.44 -81.36 30.68
C ASN A 213 44.33 -81.17 31.74
N ALA A 214 44.64 -80.67 32.95
CA ALA A 214 43.62 -80.38 33.97
C ALA A 214 42.63 -79.30 33.52
N VAL A 215 43.06 -78.38 32.65
CA VAL A 215 42.19 -77.43 31.94
C VAL A 215 42.03 -77.93 30.50
N THR A 216 40.88 -78.53 30.19
CA THR A 216 40.48 -78.93 28.83
C THR A 216 39.55 -77.88 28.22
N GLN A 217 39.24 -77.99 26.92
CA GLN A 217 38.26 -77.11 26.26
C GLN A 217 36.93 -77.08 27.03
N ALA A 218 36.39 -78.22 27.46
CA ALA A 218 35.13 -78.30 28.21
C ALA A 218 35.19 -77.70 29.64
N LYS A 219 36.37 -77.29 30.12
CA LYS A 219 36.57 -76.58 31.40
C LYS A 219 36.86 -75.09 31.21
N LEU A 220 36.96 -74.63 29.96
CA LEU A 220 36.97 -73.23 29.58
C LEU A 220 35.58 -72.92 29.00
N ALA A 221 34.82 -72.04 29.65
CA ALA A 221 33.59 -71.53 29.05
C ALA A 221 33.90 -70.84 27.70
N ASP A 222 32.89 -70.72 26.82
CA ASP A 222 33.07 -69.99 25.57
C ASP A 222 33.58 -68.56 25.84
N GLN A 223 34.60 -68.14 25.08
CA GLN A 223 35.34 -66.87 25.27
C GLN A 223 36.06 -66.72 26.62
N ALA A 224 36.21 -67.77 27.44
CA ALA A 224 36.95 -67.69 28.70
C ALA A 224 38.43 -67.28 28.54
N VAL A 225 39.03 -67.56 27.37
CA VAL A 225 40.29 -66.96 26.92
C VAL A 225 39.97 -65.78 26.01
N SER A 226 39.81 -64.59 26.62
CA SER A 226 39.64 -63.33 25.90
C SER A 226 40.98 -62.80 25.39
N THR A 227 40.95 -61.80 24.50
CA THR A 227 42.17 -61.14 23.98
C THR A 227 43.04 -60.57 25.10
N LEU A 228 42.45 -60.03 26.17
CA LEU A 228 43.17 -59.55 27.37
C LEU A 228 43.88 -60.65 28.19
N LYS A 229 43.61 -61.93 27.91
CA LYS A 229 44.29 -63.09 28.52
C LYS A 229 45.32 -63.74 27.59
N LEU A 230 45.45 -63.23 26.36
CA LEU A 230 46.54 -63.52 25.46
C LEU A 230 47.51 -62.33 25.52
N ALA A 231 48.81 -62.58 25.64
CA ALA A 231 49.79 -61.52 25.43
C ALA A 231 49.83 -61.14 23.93
N ASP A 232 50.33 -59.94 23.63
CA ASP A 232 50.68 -59.59 22.26
C ASP A 232 51.66 -60.63 21.68
N ASP A 233 51.51 -60.94 20.38
CA ASP A 233 52.20 -62.03 19.66
C ASP A 233 52.05 -63.45 20.26
N ALA A 234 51.15 -63.68 21.24
CA ALA A 234 50.98 -65.01 21.83
C ALA A 234 50.51 -66.07 20.81
N VAL A 235 49.85 -65.69 19.72
CA VAL A 235 49.44 -66.57 18.61
C VAL A 235 50.33 -66.31 17.39
N THR A 236 51.52 -66.90 17.38
CA THR A 236 52.46 -66.83 16.25
C THR A 236 52.03 -67.75 15.10
N ALA A 237 52.54 -67.52 13.89
CA ALA A 237 52.25 -68.35 12.72
C ALA A 237 52.56 -69.86 12.92
N ALA A 238 53.54 -70.21 13.77
CA ALA A 238 53.84 -71.60 14.10
C ALA A 238 52.83 -72.28 15.04
N LYS A 239 51.95 -71.50 15.69
CA LYS A 239 50.82 -71.97 16.50
C LYS A 239 49.51 -72.09 15.69
N VAL A 240 49.50 -71.57 14.46
CA VAL A 240 48.39 -71.69 13.51
C VAL A 240 48.73 -72.83 12.55
N ALA A 241 47.98 -73.93 12.57
CA ALA A 241 48.24 -75.04 11.66
C ALA A 241 47.94 -74.66 10.20
N VAL A 242 48.56 -75.38 9.25
CA VAL A 242 48.31 -75.18 7.81
C VAL A 242 46.82 -75.40 7.52
N ASN A 243 46.20 -74.44 6.84
CA ASN A 243 44.76 -74.37 6.57
C ASN A 243 43.84 -74.23 7.80
N ALA A 244 44.37 -73.92 9.00
CA ALA A 244 43.54 -73.66 10.19
C ALA A 244 42.78 -72.32 10.14
N ILE A 245 43.12 -71.45 9.19
CA ILE A 245 42.34 -70.26 8.85
C ILE A 245 41.76 -70.50 7.45
N ASP A 246 40.48 -70.89 7.42
CA ASP A 246 39.70 -71.07 6.19
C ASP A 246 38.75 -69.88 5.96
N SER A 247 37.85 -69.99 4.97
CA SER A 247 36.84 -68.97 4.68
C SER A 247 35.71 -68.87 5.72
N THR A 248 35.63 -69.77 6.70
CA THR A 248 34.70 -69.65 7.84
C THR A 248 35.37 -69.02 9.07
N SER A 249 36.69 -69.15 9.14
CA SER A 249 37.58 -68.56 10.16
C SER A 249 37.78 -67.05 9.97
N ILE A 250 37.48 -66.53 8.78
CA ILE A 250 37.53 -65.11 8.43
C ILE A 250 36.10 -64.61 8.22
N GLN A 251 35.61 -63.70 9.08
CA GLN A 251 34.30 -63.07 8.91
C GLN A 251 34.26 -62.17 7.66
N ASP A 252 33.09 -61.98 7.07
CA ASP A 252 32.89 -61.06 5.94
C ASP A 252 33.41 -59.66 6.25
N GLY A 253 34.26 -59.12 5.37
CA GLY A 253 34.91 -57.82 5.54
C GLY A 253 36.01 -57.76 6.60
N ALA A 254 36.34 -58.87 7.29
CA ALA A 254 37.36 -58.88 8.34
C ALA A 254 38.76 -58.52 7.83
N ILE A 255 39.07 -58.77 6.55
CA ILE A 255 40.29 -58.31 5.87
C ILE A 255 40.00 -56.99 5.14
N SER A 256 39.95 -55.90 5.90
CA SER A 256 39.83 -54.54 5.38
C SER A 256 41.16 -54.05 4.79
N THR A 257 41.12 -53.04 3.91
CA THR A 257 42.32 -52.55 3.19
C THR A 257 43.50 -52.14 4.09
N PRO A 258 43.35 -51.58 5.32
CA PRO A 258 44.49 -51.30 6.19
C PRO A 258 45.17 -52.56 6.77
N LYS A 259 44.55 -53.74 6.66
CA LYS A 259 45.12 -55.03 7.09
C LYS A 259 45.91 -55.73 5.97
N LEU A 260 45.84 -55.21 4.75
CA LEU A 260 46.68 -55.64 3.63
C LEU A 260 47.84 -54.65 3.49
N ALA A 261 49.08 -55.12 3.69
CA ALA A 261 50.25 -54.31 3.39
C ALA A 261 50.32 -53.98 1.88
N ALA A 262 50.89 -52.83 1.52
CA ALA A 262 51.09 -52.48 0.12
C ALA A 262 51.86 -53.59 -0.63
N LEU A 263 51.38 -53.98 -1.81
CA LEU A 263 51.94 -55.06 -2.64
C LEU A 263 51.91 -56.48 -1.99
N SER A 264 51.14 -56.70 -0.91
CA SER A 264 50.97 -58.02 -0.30
C SER A 264 50.14 -59.00 -1.14
N VAL A 265 49.29 -58.48 -2.03
CA VAL A 265 48.57 -59.28 -3.05
C VAL A 265 49.26 -59.08 -4.38
N GLN A 266 50.01 -60.09 -4.81
CA GLN A 266 50.71 -60.15 -6.09
C GLN A 266 49.96 -61.04 -7.08
N ALA A 267 50.35 -61.05 -8.35
CA ALA A 267 49.71 -61.90 -9.37
C ALA A 267 49.68 -63.38 -8.97
N GLY A 268 50.73 -63.91 -8.33
CA GLY A 268 50.76 -65.29 -7.82
C GLY A 268 49.84 -65.59 -6.62
N ASN A 269 49.28 -64.56 -5.97
CA ASN A 269 48.27 -64.71 -4.92
C ASN A 269 46.83 -64.73 -5.49
N ILE A 270 46.66 -64.37 -6.77
CA ILE A 270 45.38 -64.33 -7.46
C ILE A 270 45.32 -65.56 -8.37
N ALA A 271 44.43 -66.51 -8.06
CA ALA A 271 44.24 -67.67 -8.93
C ALA A 271 43.68 -67.26 -10.31
N ALA A 272 43.90 -68.10 -11.33
CA ALA A 272 43.27 -67.91 -12.64
C ALA A 272 41.75 -67.75 -12.50
N ASP A 273 41.17 -66.83 -13.27
CA ASP A 273 39.75 -66.44 -13.24
C ASP A 273 39.19 -66.00 -11.87
N ALA A 274 40.04 -65.78 -10.86
CA ALA A 274 39.61 -65.35 -9.53
C ALA A 274 38.95 -63.96 -9.53
N VAL A 275 39.27 -63.10 -10.50
CA VAL A 275 38.71 -61.76 -10.70
C VAL A 275 37.86 -61.71 -11.98
N ALA A 276 36.87 -62.60 -12.08
CA ALA A 276 35.84 -62.54 -13.13
C ALA A 276 35.00 -61.25 -13.04
N ALA A 277 34.41 -60.81 -14.14
CA ALA A 277 33.71 -59.51 -14.25
C ALA A 277 32.68 -59.24 -13.14
N GLY A 278 31.89 -60.24 -12.73
CA GLY A 278 30.90 -60.10 -11.65
C GLY A 278 31.47 -59.92 -10.23
N LYS A 279 32.81 -59.97 -10.06
CA LYS A 279 33.52 -59.65 -8.81
C LYS A 279 34.17 -58.26 -8.82
N VAL A 280 34.16 -57.58 -9.97
CA VAL A 280 34.57 -56.18 -10.09
C VAL A 280 33.29 -55.35 -10.04
N ALA A 281 33.18 -54.44 -9.06
CA ALA A 281 32.03 -53.55 -9.00
C ALA A 281 32.04 -52.59 -10.20
N ALA A 282 30.84 -52.09 -10.57
CA ALA A 282 30.74 -51.02 -11.57
C ALA A 282 31.64 -49.83 -11.16
N ASP A 283 32.30 -49.24 -12.16
CA ASP A 283 33.24 -48.12 -12.02
C ASP A 283 34.45 -48.34 -11.08
N ALA A 284 34.70 -49.57 -10.61
CA ALA A 284 35.84 -49.88 -9.73
C ALA A 284 37.22 -49.81 -10.41
N ILE A 285 37.26 -49.84 -11.74
CA ILE A 285 38.47 -49.63 -12.56
C ILE A 285 38.21 -48.40 -13.44
N THR A 286 38.78 -47.25 -13.07
CA THR A 286 38.75 -46.02 -13.87
C THR A 286 40.10 -45.81 -14.56
N ALA A 287 40.23 -44.71 -15.32
CA ALA A 287 41.50 -44.30 -15.92
C ALA A 287 42.62 -44.00 -14.91
N ARG A 288 42.34 -43.92 -13.60
CA ARG A 288 43.34 -43.76 -12.52
C ARG A 288 43.97 -45.09 -12.10
N GLU A 289 43.20 -46.18 -12.13
CA GLU A 289 43.65 -47.52 -11.74
C GLU A 289 44.42 -48.23 -12.88
N LEU A 290 44.27 -47.76 -14.11
CA LEU A 290 45.04 -48.20 -15.28
C LEU A 290 46.30 -47.34 -15.46
N ALA A 291 47.48 -47.97 -15.49
CA ALA A 291 48.71 -47.26 -15.83
C ALA A 291 48.72 -46.86 -17.32
N ALA A 292 49.43 -45.78 -17.66
CA ALA A 292 49.56 -45.33 -19.05
C ALA A 292 50.12 -46.46 -19.94
N ASN A 293 49.47 -46.74 -21.07
CA ASN A 293 49.77 -47.84 -22.00
C ASN A 293 49.65 -49.27 -21.42
N SER A 294 48.98 -49.47 -20.26
CA SER A 294 48.73 -50.82 -19.70
C SER A 294 47.69 -51.64 -20.47
N VAL A 295 46.89 -50.99 -21.32
CA VAL A 295 45.98 -51.64 -22.26
C VAL A 295 46.41 -51.22 -23.67
N THR A 296 47.03 -52.15 -24.41
CA THR A 296 47.45 -51.96 -25.81
C THR A 296 46.51 -52.70 -26.75
N ALA A 297 46.82 -52.68 -28.05
CA ALA A 297 46.09 -53.47 -29.04
C ALA A 297 46.23 -55.00 -28.86
N ALA A 298 47.19 -55.49 -28.05
CA ALA A 298 47.33 -56.91 -27.74
C ALA A 298 46.32 -57.38 -26.67
N GLU A 299 46.03 -56.53 -25.68
CA GLU A 299 45.08 -56.83 -24.61
C GLU A 299 43.61 -56.66 -25.06
N ILE A 300 43.37 -55.91 -26.14
CA ILE A 300 42.04 -55.71 -26.74
C ILE A 300 41.80 -56.77 -27.83
N SER A 301 41.05 -57.82 -27.50
CA SER A 301 40.63 -58.83 -28.48
C SER A 301 39.84 -58.21 -29.64
N ALA A 302 40.14 -58.61 -30.88
CA ALA A 302 39.51 -58.05 -32.08
C ALA A 302 37.97 -58.20 -32.04
N GLY A 303 37.25 -57.08 -32.20
CA GLY A 303 35.78 -57.03 -32.15
C GLY A 303 35.16 -57.01 -30.76
N SER A 304 35.95 -57.04 -29.66
CA SER A 304 35.43 -56.91 -28.29
C SER A 304 34.78 -55.54 -28.02
N VAL A 305 35.41 -54.46 -28.49
CA VAL A 305 34.88 -53.10 -28.44
C VAL A 305 33.87 -52.91 -29.59
N THR A 306 32.64 -53.37 -29.36
CA THR A 306 31.51 -53.15 -30.29
C THR A 306 30.85 -51.79 -30.06
N ALA A 307 29.98 -51.35 -30.97
CA ALA A 307 29.15 -50.16 -30.78
C ALA A 307 28.22 -50.25 -29.54
N ALA A 308 27.90 -51.46 -29.05
CA ALA A 308 27.15 -51.64 -27.81
C ALA A 308 28.04 -51.59 -26.55
N ALA A 309 29.36 -51.75 -26.70
CA ALA A 309 30.34 -51.59 -25.63
C ALA A 309 30.82 -50.12 -25.46
N ILE A 310 30.43 -49.22 -26.36
CA ILE A 310 30.70 -47.78 -26.29
C ILE A 310 29.39 -47.06 -25.97
N ALA A 311 29.28 -46.49 -24.77
CA ALA A 311 28.12 -45.66 -24.42
C ALA A 311 28.04 -44.41 -25.33
N ALA A 312 26.82 -43.94 -25.63
CA ALA A 312 26.61 -42.81 -26.52
C ALA A 312 27.35 -41.55 -26.00
N GLY A 313 28.29 -41.02 -26.80
CA GLY A 313 29.13 -39.89 -26.43
C GLY A 313 30.38 -40.22 -25.59
N ALA A 314 30.62 -41.48 -25.22
CA ALA A 314 31.83 -41.88 -24.48
C ALA A 314 33.13 -41.75 -25.31
N VAL A 315 33.01 -41.80 -26.64
CA VAL A 315 34.11 -41.47 -27.56
C VAL A 315 33.59 -40.42 -28.56
N THR A 316 34.05 -39.18 -28.41
CA THR A 316 33.73 -38.04 -29.28
C THR A 316 34.76 -37.88 -30.39
N THR A 317 34.42 -37.14 -31.45
CA THR A 317 35.27 -36.99 -32.65
C THR A 317 36.57 -36.22 -32.42
N ASP A 318 36.71 -35.49 -31.32
CA ASP A 318 37.97 -34.88 -30.88
C ASP A 318 38.89 -35.85 -30.11
N LYS A 319 38.38 -37.01 -29.69
CA LYS A 319 39.17 -38.13 -29.12
C LYS A 319 39.56 -39.16 -30.18
N LEU A 320 39.13 -38.97 -31.43
CA LEU A 320 39.40 -39.84 -32.57
C LEU A 320 40.15 -39.07 -33.64
N THR A 321 41.40 -39.46 -33.92
CA THR A 321 42.11 -38.97 -35.11
C THR A 321 41.52 -39.63 -36.35
N VAL A 322 40.41 -39.09 -36.88
CA VAL A 322 39.72 -39.60 -38.08
C VAL A 322 40.57 -39.31 -39.33
N THR A 323 41.51 -40.19 -39.64
CA THR A 323 42.51 -40.05 -40.71
C THR A 323 41.97 -40.31 -42.12
N GLY A 324 40.86 -39.66 -42.50
CA GLY A 324 40.22 -39.75 -43.82
C GLY A 324 41.07 -39.27 -45.03
N GLY A 325 42.36 -38.99 -44.83
CA GLY A 325 43.36 -38.67 -45.86
C GLY A 325 44.62 -39.54 -45.83
N ALA A 326 44.77 -40.44 -44.84
CA ALA A 326 45.89 -41.38 -44.79
C ALA A 326 45.74 -42.47 -45.85
N ASN A 327 46.86 -43.06 -46.28
CA ASN A 327 46.85 -44.17 -47.22
C ASN A 327 46.58 -45.48 -46.47
N LEU A 328 45.66 -46.31 -46.97
CA LEU A 328 45.36 -47.63 -46.40
C LEU A 328 46.41 -48.70 -46.79
N LEU A 329 47.27 -48.40 -47.76
CA LEU A 329 48.42 -49.24 -48.10
C LEU A 329 49.61 -48.94 -47.18
N SER A 330 50.11 -49.97 -46.51
CA SER A 330 51.31 -49.93 -45.67
C SER A 330 52.62 -49.72 -46.46
N ASP A 331 52.61 -50.02 -47.76
CA ASP A 331 53.76 -49.99 -48.66
C ASP A 331 53.32 -49.48 -50.05
N PRO A 332 53.11 -48.16 -50.20
CA PRO A 332 52.43 -47.60 -51.38
C PRO A 332 53.33 -47.35 -52.60
N SER A 333 54.65 -47.24 -52.44
CA SER A 333 55.61 -47.21 -53.56
C SER A 333 56.05 -48.61 -54.01
N PHE A 334 55.60 -49.66 -53.29
CA PHE A 334 55.91 -51.06 -53.59
C PHE A 334 57.39 -51.46 -53.46
N GLU A 335 58.15 -50.74 -52.63
CA GLU A 335 59.59 -50.95 -52.40
C GLU A 335 59.87 -51.74 -51.11
N GLY A 336 58.90 -51.82 -50.20
CA GLY A 336 59.09 -52.36 -48.86
C GLY A 336 59.11 -53.88 -48.76
N ALA A 337 59.48 -54.36 -47.57
CA ALA A 337 59.45 -55.78 -47.22
C ALA A 337 58.04 -56.41 -47.34
N TYR A 338 56.98 -55.58 -47.28
CA TYR A 338 55.60 -56.04 -47.46
C TYR A 338 55.34 -56.45 -48.92
N THR A 339 55.70 -55.61 -49.90
CA THR A 339 55.57 -55.97 -51.32
C THR A 339 56.50 -57.11 -51.70
N ALA A 340 57.74 -57.13 -51.18
CA ALA A 340 58.64 -58.25 -51.38
C ALA A 340 58.03 -59.59 -50.91
N ALA A 341 57.33 -59.59 -49.77
CA ALA A 341 56.58 -60.76 -49.29
C ALA A 341 55.36 -61.07 -50.17
N LEU A 342 54.58 -60.07 -50.60
CA LEU A 342 53.40 -60.25 -51.47
C LEU A 342 53.71 -60.95 -52.80
N VAL A 343 54.89 -60.73 -53.39
CA VAL A 343 55.28 -61.34 -54.67
C VAL A 343 56.09 -62.64 -54.51
N THR A 344 56.54 -62.98 -53.30
CA THR A 344 57.42 -64.14 -53.08
C THR A 344 56.68 -65.45 -53.40
N GLY A 345 57.11 -66.12 -54.47
CA GLY A 345 56.48 -67.36 -54.96
C GLY A 345 55.18 -67.16 -55.75
N VAL A 346 54.75 -65.91 -55.98
CA VAL A 346 53.55 -65.62 -56.77
C VAL A 346 53.93 -65.54 -58.26
N ALA A 347 53.38 -66.45 -59.07
CA ALA A 347 53.69 -66.50 -60.49
C ALA A 347 53.38 -65.17 -61.21
N PHE A 348 54.24 -64.81 -62.15
CA PHE A 348 54.18 -63.60 -63.00
C PHE A 348 54.37 -62.25 -62.28
N TRP A 349 54.41 -62.19 -60.95
CA TRP A 349 54.62 -60.96 -60.18
C TRP A 349 56.03 -60.88 -59.59
N SER A 350 56.58 -59.67 -59.49
CA SER A 350 57.93 -59.41 -58.98
C SER A 350 58.09 -57.94 -58.57
N VAL A 351 59.09 -57.61 -57.75
CA VAL A 351 59.56 -56.21 -57.59
C VAL A 351 60.70 -55.98 -58.57
N ASP A 352 60.60 -54.92 -59.38
CA ASP A 352 61.63 -54.53 -60.35
C ASP A 352 62.51 -53.42 -59.76
N ALA A 353 63.64 -53.82 -59.16
CA ALA A 353 64.62 -52.92 -58.54
C ALA A 353 65.46 -52.10 -59.54
N THR A 354 65.03 -51.99 -60.80
CA THR A 354 65.65 -51.13 -61.82
C THR A 354 64.74 -50.01 -62.32
N LYS A 355 63.49 -49.95 -61.83
CA LYS A 355 62.48 -49.02 -62.33
C LYS A 355 61.53 -48.57 -61.22
N GLY A 356 61.31 -47.27 -61.10
CA GLY A 356 60.34 -46.63 -60.20
C GLY A 356 59.86 -45.28 -60.72
N ASN A 357 58.90 -44.64 -60.06
CA ASN A 357 58.38 -43.31 -60.35
C ASN A 357 58.70 -42.29 -59.23
N GLY A 358 59.95 -41.87 -59.16
CA GLY A 358 60.50 -41.09 -58.03
C GLY A 358 61.03 -41.96 -56.88
N SER A 359 60.89 -43.28 -57.03
CA SER A 359 61.29 -44.39 -56.17
C SER A 359 62.46 -45.19 -56.79
N THR A 360 62.99 -46.17 -56.05
CA THR A 360 64.08 -47.06 -56.48
C THR A 360 63.59 -48.37 -57.13
N ALA A 361 62.38 -48.80 -56.82
CA ALA A 361 61.75 -50.01 -57.37
C ALA A 361 60.25 -49.82 -57.58
N SER A 362 59.61 -50.78 -58.25
CA SER A 362 58.16 -50.79 -58.48
C SER A 362 57.62 -52.22 -58.61
N LEU A 363 56.31 -52.39 -58.41
CA LEU A 363 55.64 -53.69 -58.54
C LEU A 363 55.41 -54.02 -60.02
N LYS A 364 56.05 -55.09 -60.50
CA LYS A 364 55.96 -55.56 -61.89
C LYS A 364 55.10 -56.81 -62.03
N VAL A 365 54.32 -56.86 -63.10
CA VAL A 365 53.69 -58.08 -63.63
C VAL A 365 54.10 -58.34 -65.07
N ASP A 366 54.44 -59.60 -65.38
CA ASP A 366 54.53 -60.11 -66.74
C ASP A 366 53.13 -60.50 -67.24
N ALA A 367 52.68 -59.85 -68.31
CA ALA A 367 51.36 -60.06 -68.90
C ALA A 367 51.40 -61.08 -70.06
N THR A 368 52.55 -61.67 -70.35
CA THR A 368 52.73 -62.61 -71.47
C THR A 368 51.93 -63.90 -71.26
N ALA A 369 51.04 -64.21 -72.21
CA ALA A 369 50.19 -65.38 -72.19
C ALA A 369 49.72 -65.75 -73.61
N GLY A 370 49.66 -67.05 -73.92
CA GLY A 370 49.20 -67.55 -75.23
C GLY A 370 47.71 -67.29 -75.55
N THR A 371 46.94 -66.84 -74.57
CA THR A 371 45.53 -66.42 -74.67
C THR A 371 45.29 -65.25 -73.71
N PRO A 372 44.35 -64.32 -74.00
CA PRO A 372 44.04 -63.21 -73.11
C PRO A 372 43.68 -63.69 -71.70
N THR A 373 44.50 -63.33 -70.71
CA THR A 373 44.32 -63.82 -69.33
C THR A 373 44.48 -62.68 -68.33
N ASN A 374 43.74 -62.72 -67.22
CA ASN A 374 43.97 -61.79 -66.12
C ASN A 374 45.19 -62.22 -65.27
N ARG A 375 45.87 -61.23 -64.71
CA ARG A 375 46.88 -61.38 -63.67
C ARG A 375 46.53 -60.38 -62.58
N ASP A 376 46.08 -60.89 -61.44
CA ASP A 376 45.65 -60.11 -60.29
C ASP A 376 46.62 -60.33 -59.12
N LEU A 377 46.87 -59.29 -58.31
CA LEU A 377 47.53 -59.40 -57.01
C LEU A 377 46.69 -58.65 -55.96
N THR A 378 46.28 -59.36 -54.91
CA THR A 378 45.63 -58.74 -53.75
C THR A 378 46.70 -58.01 -52.93
N LEU A 379 46.56 -56.68 -52.81
CA LEU A 379 47.46 -55.84 -52.02
C LEU A 379 47.15 -55.93 -50.52
N PHE A 380 45.87 -55.93 -50.14
CA PHE A 380 45.41 -56.20 -48.78
C PHE A 380 43.92 -56.56 -48.76
N SER A 381 43.41 -56.94 -47.58
CA SER A 381 41.98 -57.16 -47.33
C SER A 381 41.55 -56.45 -46.05
N MET A 382 40.34 -55.88 -46.02
CA MET A 382 39.74 -55.29 -44.82
C MET A 382 38.22 -55.47 -44.79
N SER A 383 37.60 -55.29 -43.62
CA SER A 383 36.15 -55.13 -43.50
C SER A 383 35.72 -53.77 -44.06
N ILE A 384 34.53 -53.71 -44.68
CA ILE A 384 33.93 -52.47 -45.20
C ILE A 384 32.40 -52.61 -45.25
N LEU A 385 31.64 -51.52 -45.10
CA LEU A 385 30.17 -51.56 -45.09
C LEU A 385 29.56 -51.26 -46.48
N PRO A 386 28.30 -51.63 -46.72
CA PRO A 386 27.59 -51.25 -47.94
C PRO A 386 27.44 -49.73 -48.04
N GLY A 387 27.72 -49.16 -49.20
CA GLY A 387 27.66 -47.72 -49.45
C GLY A 387 28.95 -46.95 -49.14
N ASP A 388 29.91 -47.54 -48.42
CA ASP A 388 31.23 -46.95 -48.21
C ASP A 388 31.94 -46.69 -49.55
N GLN A 389 32.74 -45.63 -49.60
CA GLN A 389 33.49 -45.24 -50.79
C GLN A 389 35.00 -45.29 -50.56
N LEU A 390 35.72 -45.80 -51.56
CA LEU A 390 37.18 -45.79 -51.62
C LEU A 390 37.65 -44.96 -52.81
N TYR A 391 38.51 -43.98 -52.56
CA TYR A 391 39.33 -43.35 -53.59
C TYR A 391 40.49 -44.30 -53.88
N LEU A 392 40.60 -44.75 -55.13
CA LEU A 392 41.67 -45.61 -55.62
C LEU A 392 42.48 -44.86 -56.67
N ALA A 393 43.80 -44.95 -56.58
CA ALA A 393 44.71 -44.47 -57.62
C ALA A 393 46.03 -45.25 -57.60
N VAL A 394 46.69 -45.34 -58.75
CA VAL A 394 48.04 -45.92 -58.89
C VAL A 394 48.73 -45.32 -60.11
N ASP A 395 50.05 -45.21 -60.08
CA ASP A 395 50.85 -44.94 -61.28
C ASP A 395 51.07 -46.26 -61.99
N TYR A 396 50.91 -46.29 -63.31
CA TYR A 396 51.31 -47.43 -64.12
C TYR A 396 52.26 -47.00 -65.24
N GLN A 397 53.08 -47.94 -65.70
CA GLN A 397 53.85 -47.83 -66.93
C GLN A 397 53.82 -49.17 -67.65
N ALA A 398 53.58 -49.17 -68.95
CA ALA A 398 53.49 -50.40 -69.74
C ALA A 398 54.62 -50.46 -70.77
N SER A 399 55.15 -51.66 -71.03
CA SER A 399 56.12 -51.88 -72.11
C SER A 399 55.53 -51.56 -73.49
N THR A 400 56.38 -51.30 -74.49
CA THR A 400 55.95 -50.90 -75.84
C THR A 400 55.19 -51.99 -76.61
N ASP A 401 55.33 -53.25 -76.18
CA ASP A 401 54.65 -54.45 -76.70
C ASP A 401 53.49 -54.91 -75.79
N TYR A 402 53.15 -54.14 -74.75
CA TYR A 402 52.10 -54.50 -73.81
C TYR A 402 50.71 -54.53 -74.46
N VAL A 403 50.02 -55.66 -74.35
CA VAL A 403 48.63 -55.83 -74.75
C VAL A 403 47.84 -56.36 -73.54
N GLY A 404 46.91 -55.53 -73.05
CA GLY A 404 46.09 -55.77 -71.87
C GLY A 404 45.42 -54.47 -71.38
N THR A 405 44.94 -54.45 -70.13
CA THR A 405 44.42 -53.24 -69.46
C THR A 405 44.92 -53.17 -68.01
N PRO A 406 45.70 -52.13 -67.63
CA PRO A 406 46.15 -51.88 -66.26
C PRO A 406 45.00 -51.38 -65.39
N ARG A 407 44.92 -51.89 -64.16
CA ARG A 407 43.78 -51.67 -63.28
C ARG A 407 44.17 -51.73 -61.81
N ILE A 408 43.58 -50.85 -60.99
CA ILE A 408 43.47 -50.98 -59.53
C ILE A 408 41.99 -51.07 -59.17
N TYR A 409 41.61 -52.00 -58.29
CA TYR A 409 40.20 -52.25 -58.03
C TYR A 409 39.90 -52.83 -56.64
N ALA A 410 38.73 -52.47 -56.13
CA ALA A 410 38.10 -53.11 -54.99
C ALA A 410 37.29 -54.33 -55.46
N ARG A 411 37.63 -55.51 -54.95
CA ARG A 411 36.82 -56.73 -55.06
C ARG A 411 35.93 -56.80 -53.81
N TRP A 412 34.63 -56.59 -54.00
CA TRP A 412 33.65 -56.57 -52.92
C TRP A 412 33.20 -58.00 -52.60
N GLU A 413 33.17 -58.32 -51.31
CA GLU A 413 32.79 -59.64 -50.80
C GLU A 413 31.83 -59.50 -49.62
N ASP A 414 30.96 -60.50 -49.43
CA ASP A 414 30.04 -60.57 -48.31
C ASP A 414 30.72 -61.06 -47.01
N SER A 415 29.93 -61.29 -45.96
CA SER A 415 30.42 -61.79 -44.67
C SER A 415 31.09 -63.16 -44.77
N THR A 416 30.63 -64.02 -45.69
CA THR A 416 31.20 -65.36 -45.97
C THR A 416 32.50 -65.29 -46.78
N GLY A 417 32.77 -64.18 -47.47
CA GLY A 417 33.85 -64.03 -48.43
C GLY A 417 33.44 -64.34 -49.87
N THR A 418 32.14 -64.49 -50.15
CA THR A 418 31.60 -64.69 -51.50
C THR A 418 31.67 -63.38 -52.29
N PHE A 419 32.11 -63.46 -53.55
CA PHE A 419 32.25 -62.30 -54.43
C PHE A 419 30.91 -61.70 -54.83
N LEU A 420 30.77 -60.38 -54.70
CA LEU A 420 29.58 -59.63 -55.05
C LEU A 420 29.75 -58.89 -56.38
N SER A 421 30.74 -58.00 -56.47
CA SER A 421 31.13 -57.31 -57.71
C SER A 421 32.51 -56.63 -57.54
N SER A 422 32.97 -55.87 -58.54
CA SER A 422 34.21 -55.10 -58.44
C SER A 422 34.03 -53.65 -58.85
N GLY A 423 34.43 -52.71 -57.99
CA GLY A 423 34.61 -51.31 -58.35
C GLY A 423 36.04 -51.08 -58.85
N ALA A 424 36.20 -50.57 -60.08
CA ALA A 424 37.49 -50.55 -60.77
C ALA A 424 37.89 -49.17 -61.31
N VAL A 425 39.20 -48.92 -61.29
CA VAL A 425 39.88 -47.78 -61.91
C VAL A 425 40.93 -48.37 -62.86
N GLN A 426 40.87 -48.01 -64.14
CA GLN A 426 41.64 -48.68 -65.20
C GLN A 426 41.90 -47.76 -66.40
N ALA A 427 42.99 -47.98 -67.15
CA ALA A 427 43.23 -47.30 -68.43
C ALA A 427 42.95 -48.26 -69.59
N SER A 428 41.92 -47.96 -70.39
CA SER A 428 41.54 -48.77 -71.56
C SER A 428 41.12 -47.84 -72.71
N PRO A 429 41.91 -47.72 -73.79
CA PRO A 429 43.22 -48.34 -73.99
C PRO A 429 44.30 -47.81 -73.01
N PRO A 430 45.37 -48.57 -72.73
CA PRO A 430 46.52 -48.10 -71.99
C PRO A 430 47.44 -47.21 -72.85
N THR A 431 48.16 -46.28 -72.20
CA THR A 431 49.35 -45.66 -72.77
C THR A 431 50.52 -46.64 -72.65
N VAL A 432 51.17 -46.97 -73.76
CA VAL A 432 52.33 -47.88 -73.81
C VAL A 432 53.64 -47.10 -74.06
N GLY A 433 54.73 -47.53 -73.42
CA GLY A 433 56.04 -46.90 -73.53
C GLY A 433 56.61 -46.40 -72.19
N ALA A 434 57.77 -45.73 -72.26
CA ALA A 434 58.61 -45.39 -71.12
C ALA A 434 58.12 -44.20 -70.26
N THR A 435 56.82 -43.91 -70.24
CA THR A 435 56.21 -42.82 -69.46
C THR A 435 55.24 -43.35 -68.42
N TRP A 436 55.43 -42.96 -67.16
CA TRP A 436 54.48 -43.24 -66.09
C TRP A 436 53.17 -42.46 -66.28
N GLN A 437 52.05 -43.04 -65.84
CA GLN A 437 50.69 -42.53 -66.03
C GLN A 437 49.86 -42.75 -64.77
N ARG A 438 49.12 -41.74 -64.30
CA ARG A 438 48.20 -41.89 -63.17
C ARG A 438 46.86 -42.45 -63.65
N ILE A 439 46.36 -43.51 -63.01
CA ILE A 439 44.92 -43.83 -63.00
C ILE A 439 44.35 -43.49 -61.63
N THR A 440 43.15 -42.91 -61.59
CA THR A 440 42.47 -42.51 -60.35
C THR A 440 40.95 -42.51 -60.51
N GLY A 441 40.21 -42.78 -59.43
CA GLY A 441 38.76 -42.71 -59.37
C GLY A 441 38.19 -43.19 -58.03
N THR A 442 36.93 -42.84 -57.76
CA THR A 442 36.20 -43.33 -56.57
C THR A 442 35.36 -44.55 -56.92
N VAL A 443 35.35 -45.54 -56.03
CA VAL A 443 34.53 -46.75 -56.14
C VAL A 443 33.65 -46.89 -54.90
N THR A 444 32.44 -47.43 -55.05
CA THR A 444 31.47 -47.61 -53.96
C THR A 444 31.22 -49.08 -53.68
N ALA A 445 31.13 -49.45 -52.41
CA ALA A 445 30.75 -50.78 -51.95
C ALA A 445 29.25 -51.03 -52.23
N PRO A 446 28.85 -52.09 -52.95
CA PRO A 446 27.46 -52.41 -53.22
C PRO A 446 26.73 -52.90 -51.96
N ALA A 447 25.41 -53.06 -52.07
CA ALA A 447 24.58 -53.75 -51.08
C ALA A 447 25.19 -55.11 -50.68
N ASN A 448 25.03 -55.48 -49.40
CA ASN A 448 25.52 -56.73 -48.78
C ASN A 448 27.04 -56.90 -48.69
N THR A 449 27.85 -55.90 -49.07
CA THR A 449 29.30 -55.92 -48.81
C THR A 449 29.60 -55.96 -47.32
N ALA A 450 30.54 -56.81 -46.91
CA ALA A 450 31.12 -56.79 -45.57
C ALA A 450 32.66 -56.74 -45.59
N LYS A 451 33.27 -57.07 -46.74
CA LYS A 451 34.72 -57.18 -46.93
C LYS A 451 35.12 -56.60 -48.29
N VAL A 452 36.34 -56.09 -48.37
CA VAL A 452 37.01 -55.74 -49.62
C VAL A 452 38.38 -56.39 -49.68
N LYS A 453 38.69 -57.03 -50.81
CA LYS A 453 40.07 -57.29 -51.22
C LYS A 453 40.47 -56.21 -52.22
N LEU A 454 41.50 -55.42 -51.92
CA LEU A 454 42.03 -54.49 -52.90
C LEU A 454 43.05 -55.20 -53.78
N ASN A 455 42.96 -55.01 -55.11
CA ASN A 455 43.80 -55.67 -56.09
C ASN A 455 44.39 -54.67 -57.10
N VAL A 456 45.59 -54.95 -57.59
CA VAL A 456 46.11 -54.43 -58.86
C VAL A 456 46.17 -55.55 -59.89
N ALA A 457 45.99 -55.23 -61.16
CA ALA A 457 45.91 -56.24 -62.21
C ALA A 457 46.32 -55.78 -63.61
N SER A 458 46.88 -56.72 -64.37
CA SER A 458 46.85 -56.71 -65.83
C SER A 458 45.65 -57.53 -66.29
N THR A 459 44.66 -56.89 -66.90
CA THR A 459 43.42 -57.52 -67.37
C THR A 459 43.54 -57.91 -68.83
N SER A 460 43.14 -59.11 -69.22
CA SER A 460 43.23 -59.63 -70.60
C SER A 460 44.63 -59.52 -71.23
N GLY A 461 45.68 -59.76 -70.44
CA GLY A 461 47.07 -59.73 -70.88
C GLY A 461 47.40 -60.83 -71.89
N THR A 462 48.18 -60.49 -72.91
CA THR A 462 48.79 -61.46 -73.86
C THR A 462 50.28 -61.27 -74.08
N THR A 463 50.80 -60.04 -74.00
CA THR A 463 52.20 -59.70 -74.26
C THR A 463 52.68 -58.55 -73.38
N GLY A 464 54.00 -58.46 -73.21
CA GLY A 464 54.68 -57.37 -72.51
C GLY A 464 54.59 -57.42 -70.99
N SER A 465 55.22 -56.45 -70.36
CA SER A 465 55.21 -56.19 -68.90
C SER A 465 54.52 -54.88 -68.55
N LEU A 466 54.03 -54.83 -67.32
CA LEU A 466 53.38 -53.69 -66.68
C LEU A 466 53.99 -53.45 -65.29
N TRP A 467 54.25 -52.19 -64.94
CA TRP A 467 54.78 -51.78 -63.64
C TRP A 467 53.77 -50.85 -62.94
N PHE A 468 53.70 -50.91 -61.61
CA PHE A 468 52.83 -50.12 -60.74
C PHE A 468 53.62 -49.42 -59.63
N ASP A 469 53.25 -48.18 -59.30
CA ASP A 469 53.91 -47.34 -58.29
C ASP A 469 52.94 -46.34 -57.61
N ASN A 470 53.36 -45.72 -56.50
CA ASN A 470 52.68 -44.66 -55.75
C ASN A 470 51.17 -44.90 -55.53
N ALA A 471 50.77 -46.13 -55.23
CA ALA A 471 49.37 -46.49 -55.04
C ALA A 471 48.75 -45.73 -53.85
N ALA A 472 47.59 -45.11 -54.07
CA ALA A 472 46.86 -44.34 -53.07
C ALA A 472 45.45 -44.90 -52.92
N VAL A 473 45.12 -45.31 -51.70
CA VAL A 473 43.87 -45.98 -51.34
C VAL A 473 43.37 -45.30 -50.08
N ARG A 474 42.21 -44.64 -50.16
CA ARG A 474 41.70 -43.82 -49.04
C ARG A 474 40.19 -43.99 -48.91
N PRO A 475 39.62 -44.01 -47.69
CA PRO A 475 38.18 -43.88 -47.53
C PRO A 475 37.76 -42.47 -47.97
N VAL A 476 36.70 -42.35 -48.74
CA VAL A 476 36.09 -41.05 -49.05
C VAL A 476 35.15 -40.70 -47.91
N ALA A 477 35.48 -39.65 -47.18
CA ALA A 477 34.60 -39.14 -46.13
C ALA A 477 33.26 -38.67 -46.74
N ALA A 478 32.15 -39.17 -46.22
CA ALA A 478 30.85 -38.56 -46.46
C ALA A 478 30.88 -37.08 -45.99
N ALA A 479 30.16 -36.20 -46.67
CA ALA A 479 30.29 -34.74 -46.57
C ALA A 479 29.84 -34.10 -45.22
N THR A 480 29.71 -34.90 -44.17
CA THR A 480 29.08 -34.56 -42.88
C THR A 480 30.08 -34.17 -41.77
N GLN A 481 31.39 -34.12 -42.07
CA GLN A 481 32.45 -33.85 -41.07
C GLN A 481 33.34 -32.67 -41.44
N ILE A 482 32.80 -31.46 -41.28
CA ILE A 482 33.62 -30.25 -41.11
C ILE A 482 34.09 -30.20 -39.65
N GLN A 483 35.38 -30.42 -39.42
CA GLN A 483 35.99 -30.26 -38.08
C GLN A 483 36.04 -28.76 -37.70
N ASP A 484 36.20 -28.45 -36.41
CA ASP A 484 36.36 -27.06 -35.99
C ASP A 484 37.63 -26.43 -36.62
N GLY A 485 37.53 -25.17 -37.03
CA GLY A 485 38.56 -24.49 -37.84
C GLY A 485 38.84 -25.10 -39.22
N ALA A 486 38.15 -26.17 -39.66
CA ALA A 486 38.46 -26.84 -40.91
C ALA A 486 38.15 -26.00 -42.17
N ILE A 487 37.28 -24.99 -42.05
CA ILE A 487 37.07 -23.96 -43.08
C ILE A 487 37.92 -22.73 -42.72
N THR A 488 39.13 -22.67 -43.28
CA THR A 488 40.02 -21.50 -43.18
C THR A 488 39.72 -20.50 -44.29
N THR A 489 40.22 -19.26 -44.17
CA THR A 489 40.06 -18.21 -45.18
C THR A 489 40.56 -18.62 -46.58
N THR A 490 41.59 -19.46 -46.67
CA THR A 490 42.09 -20.01 -47.94
C THR A 490 41.16 -21.07 -48.56
N LYS A 491 40.28 -21.69 -47.78
CA LYS A 491 39.37 -22.76 -48.23
C LYS A 491 38.01 -22.23 -48.69
N ILE A 492 37.65 -20.99 -48.32
CA ILE A 492 36.58 -20.24 -48.99
C ILE A 492 37.22 -19.40 -50.10
N ALA A 493 37.40 -19.98 -51.29
CA ALA A 493 37.80 -19.19 -52.45
C ALA A 493 36.69 -18.19 -52.83
N ALA A 494 37.05 -17.10 -53.53
CA ALA A 494 36.07 -16.13 -54.00
C ALA A 494 34.94 -16.80 -54.80
N LEU A 495 33.69 -16.38 -54.54
CA LEU A 495 32.46 -16.92 -55.15
C LEU A 495 32.16 -18.41 -54.84
N THR A 496 32.80 -19.03 -53.84
CA THR A 496 32.50 -20.43 -53.42
C THR A 496 31.18 -20.56 -52.67
N ILE A 497 30.78 -19.54 -51.91
CA ILE A 497 29.48 -19.50 -51.22
C ILE A 497 28.56 -18.55 -52.00
N GLN A 498 27.68 -19.15 -52.81
CA GLN A 498 26.64 -18.48 -53.57
C GLN A 498 25.28 -18.76 -52.92
N ALA A 499 24.21 -18.12 -53.40
CA ALA A 499 22.85 -18.34 -52.88
C ALA A 499 22.43 -19.83 -52.92
N GLY A 500 22.88 -20.60 -53.92
CA GLY A 500 22.61 -22.05 -54.01
C GLY A 500 23.39 -22.92 -53.00
N ASN A 501 24.43 -22.38 -52.35
CA ASN A 501 25.20 -23.06 -51.31
C ASN A 501 24.61 -22.84 -49.89
N ILE A 502 23.65 -21.92 -49.76
CA ILE A 502 22.95 -21.61 -48.52
C ILE A 502 21.49 -22.02 -48.71
N ALA A 503 21.08 -23.13 -48.09
CA ALA A 503 19.68 -23.56 -48.14
C ALA A 503 18.75 -22.49 -47.51
N ALA A 504 17.47 -22.49 -47.91
CA ALA A 504 16.47 -21.64 -47.27
C ALA A 504 16.48 -21.84 -45.74
N ASP A 505 16.41 -20.73 -45.00
CA ASP A 505 16.50 -20.67 -43.53
C ASP A 505 17.77 -21.30 -42.89
N ALA A 506 18.81 -21.60 -43.70
CA ALA A 506 20.09 -22.11 -43.20
C ALA A 506 20.75 -21.11 -42.24
N ILE A 507 20.66 -19.81 -42.52
CA ILE A 507 21.12 -18.70 -41.66
C ILE A 507 19.91 -17.89 -41.15
N ALA A 508 19.04 -18.54 -40.38
CA ALA A 508 17.97 -17.86 -39.64
C ALA A 508 18.53 -17.00 -38.50
N ALA A 509 17.79 -15.98 -38.05
CA ALA A 509 18.26 -14.97 -37.08
C ALA A 509 18.85 -15.57 -35.79
N GLY A 510 18.23 -16.62 -35.21
CA GLY A 510 18.74 -17.29 -34.01
C GLY A 510 20.03 -18.10 -34.19
N LYS A 511 20.58 -18.17 -35.41
CA LYS A 511 21.89 -18.77 -35.72
C LYS A 511 22.99 -17.70 -35.91
N ILE A 512 22.61 -16.42 -35.95
CA ILE A 512 23.54 -15.29 -35.90
C ILE A 512 23.66 -14.89 -34.43
N ALA A 513 24.85 -15.02 -33.85
CA ALA A 513 25.06 -14.58 -32.48
C ALA A 513 24.94 -13.05 -32.35
N ALA A 514 24.65 -12.57 -31.14
CA ALA A 514 24.70 -11.14 -30.85
C ALA A 514 26.08 -10.57 -31.23
N ASP A 515 26.08 -9.38 -31.84
CA ASP A 515 27.27 -8.67 -32.34
C ASP A 515 28.14 -9.44 -33.36
N ALA A 516 27.67 -10.56 -33.92
CA ALA A 516 28.40 -11.31 -34.95
C ALA A 516 28.46 -10.62 -36.33
N VAL A 517 27.60 -9.62 -36.56
CA VAL A 517 27.61 -8.77 -37.75
C VAL A 517 27.59 -7.32 -37.31
N THR A 518 28.76 -6.68 -37.29
CA THR A 518 28.94 -5.25 -36.98
C THR A 518 29.21 -4.45 -38.26
N ALA A 519 29.39 -3.14 -38.15
CA ALA A 519 29.78 -2.28 -39.26
C ALA A 519 31.15 -2.62 -39.90
N ARG A 520 31.91 -3.56 -39.32
CA ARG A 520 33.15 -4.13 -39.88
C ARG A 520 32.88 -5.30 -40.83
N GLU A 521 31.81 -6.05 -40.61
CA GLU A 521 31.38 -7.17 -41.46
C GLU A 521 30.55 -6.69 -42.66
N ILE A 522 29.87 -5.54 -42.53
CA ILE A 522 29.12 -4.89 -43.60
C ILE A 522 30.03 -3.91 -44.33
N ALA A 523 30.47 -4.25 -45.54
CA ALA A 523 31.24 -3.32 -46.37
C ALA A 523 30.42 -2.07 -46.74
N ALA A 524 31.09 -0.94 -46.95
CA ALA A 524 30.43 0.31 -47.34
C ALA A 524 29.59 0.11 -48.62
N LEU A 525 28.33 0.56 -48.59
CA LEU A 525 27.31 0.37 -49.64
C LEU A 525 26.89 -1.10 -49.91
N ALA A 526 27.27 -2.08 -49.07
CA ALA A 526 26.83 -3.48 -49.24
C ALA A 526 25.34 -3.72 -48.90
N VAL A 527 24.67 -2.75 -48.26
CA VAL A 527 23.22 -2.74 -48.03
C VAL A 527 22.68 -1.40 -48.52
N THR A 528 22.05 -1.39 -49.67
CA THR A 528 21.36 -0.23 -50.26
C THR A 528 19.84 -0.39 -50.14
N ALA A 529 19.08 0.53 -50.74
CA ALA A 529 17.63 0.40 -50.84
C ALA A 529 17.17 -0.81 -51.69
N ALA A 530 18.04 -1.42 -52.50
CA ALA A 530 17.72 -2.63 -53.25
C ALA A 530 17.71 -3.90 -52.37
N GLU A 531 18.62 -3.97 -51.39
CA GLU A 531 18.75 -5.07 -50.43
C GLU A 531 17.73 -4.98 -49.29
N ILE A 532 17.15 -3.79 -49.04
CA ILE A 532 16.10 -3.57 -48.03
C ILE A 532 14.72 -3.66 -48.68
N ALA A 533 14.11 -4.85 -48.64
CA ALA A 533 12.74 -5.04 -49.11
C ALA A 533 11.73 -4.13 -48.37
N ALA A 534 10.67 -3.71 -49.06
CA ALA A 534 9.67 -2.78 -48.51
C ALA A 534 9.08 -3.25 -47.16
N ASN A 535 8.95 -2.32 -46.21
CA ASN A 535 8.53 -2.58 -44.82
C ASN A 535 9.45 -3.50 -43.99
N THR A 536 10.67 -3.83 -44.45
CA THR A 536 11.62 -4.64 -43.66
C THR A 536 12.04 -3.88 -42.40
N ILE A 537 12.35 -2.58 -42.49
CA ILE A 537 12.71 -1.72 -41.36
C ILE A 537 11.48 -0.91 -40.91
N THR A 538 10.71 -1.48 -39.99
CA THR A 538 9.61 -0.80 -39.29
C THR A 538 10.13 -0.04 -38.06
N ALA A 539 9.42 0.99 -37.60
CA ALA A 539 9.80 1.78 -36.41
C ALA A 539 10.14 0.91 -35.17
N GLY A 540 9.39 -0.15 -34.89
CA GLY A 540 9.66 -1.08 -33.78
C GLY A 540 10.90 -1.99 -33.95
N LYS A 541 11.65 -1.86 -35.05
CA LYS A 541 12.96 -2.50 -35.27
C LYS A 541 14.13 -1.51 -35.22
N LEU A 542 13.85 -0.22 -35.05
CA LEU A 542 14.84 0.80 -34.78
C LEU A 542 14.86 1.06 -33.27
N ALA A 543 16.05 1.14 -32.67
CA ALA A 543 16.18 1.59 -31.29
C ALA A 543 15.80 3.08 -31.18
N VAL A 544 15.37 3.51 -30.00
CA VAL A 544 15.07 4.93 -29.74
C VAL A 544 16.35 5.75 -29.95
N GLY A 545 16.33 6.69 -30.89
CA GLY A 545 17.50 7.49 -31.29
C GLY A 545 18.42 6.85 -32.34
N ALA A 546 18.11 5.68 -32.89
CA ALA A 546 18.93 5.01 -33.92
C ALA A 546 18.98 5.76 -35.28
N VAL A 547 18.08 6.72 -35.48
CA VAL A 547 18.11 7.66 -36.61
C VAL A 547 17.96 9.06 -36.01
N ASP A 548 19.06 9.83 -36.03
CA ASP A 548 19.09 11.22 -35.59
C ASP A 548 19.14 12.19 -36.78
N ALA A 549 19.26 13.50 -36.50
CA ALA A 549 19.32 14.54 -37.52
C ALA A 549 20.66 14.58 -38.31
N THR A 550 21.66 13.77 -37.93
CA THR A 550 22.92 13.60 -38.67
C THR A 550 22.90 12.34 -39.55
N ALA A 551 22.16 11.30 -39.13
CA ALA A 551 21.87 10.11 -39.93
C ALA A 551 20.92 10.41 -41.11
N LEU A 552 20.18 11.52 -41.06
CA LEU A 552 19.34 12.02 -42.15
C LEU A 552 20.11 13.06 -42.99
N ALA A 553 20.43 12.70 -44.23
CA ALA A 553 20.95 13.67 -45.20
C ALA A 553 19.91 14.76 -45.53
N ALA A 554 20.37 15.89 -46.07
CA ALA A 554 19.49 16.86 -46.70
C ALA A 554 18.59 16.17 -47.74
N ASP A 555 17.31 16.53 -47.77
CA ASP A 555 16.26 15.94 -48.62
C ASP A 555 15.99 14.43 -48.46
N ALA A 556 16.57 13.76 -47.44
CA ALA A 556 16.32 12.34 -47.17
C ALA A 556 14.84 12.01 -46.84
N ILE A 557 14.09 12.99 -46.32
CA ILE A 557 12.62 12.91 -46.17
C ILE A 557 11.97 13.61 -47.39
N THR A 558 12.12 13.00 -48.57
CA THR A 558 11.69 13.61 -49.85
C THR A 558 10.18 13.53 -50.08
N GLY A 559 9.41 12.93 -49.16
CA GLY A 559 7.95 12.96 -49.12
C GLY A 559 7.45 14.21 -48.40
N LYS A 560 6.65 15.04 -49.08
CA LYS A 560 6.22 16.40 -48.65
C LYS A 560 5.32 16.48 -47.39
N THR A 561 5.24 15.47 -46.54
CA THR A 561 4.37 15.49 -45.35
C THR A 561 4.88 14.55 -44.26
N ILE A 562 5.17 15.10 -43.07
CA ILE A 562 5.15 14.33 -41.83
C ILE A 562 3.67 14.11 -41.51
N THR A 563 3.14 12.91 -41.79
CA THR A 563 1.71 12.59 -41.60
C THR A 563 1.34 12.26 -40.15
N GLY A 564 2.31 12.26 -39.23
CA GLY A 564 2.04 12.32 -37.79
C GLY A 564 1.65 13.75 -37.40
N GLY A 565 0.45 13.94 -36.85
CA GLY A 565 -0.17 15.27 -36.65
C GLY A 565 0.47 16.22 -35.62
N THR A 566 1.69 15.95 -35.15
CA THR A 566 2.42 16.78 -34.17
C THR A 566 3.91 16.79 -34.50
N ILE A 567 4.48 17.98 -34.70
CA ILE A 567 5.95 18.18 -34.77
C ILE A 567 6.40 18.73 -33.41
N THR A 568 6.84 17.85 -32.52
CA THR A 568 7.21 18.20 -31.14
C THR A 568 8.66 18.72 -31.03
N GLY A 569 8.98 19.76 -31.80
CA GLY A 569 10.27 20.47 -31.72
C GLY A 569 10.20 21.70 -30.81
N THR A 570 11.26 21.99 -30.06
CA THR A 570 11.37 23.21 -29.24
C THR A 570 11.58 24.47 -30.08
N THR A 571 12.03 24.35 -31.32
CA THR A 571 12.26 25.47 -32.24
C THR A 571 12.01 25.03 -33.68
N ILE A 572 11.28 25.84 -34.44
CA ILE A 572 11.16 25.72 -35.91
C ILE A 572 11.61 27.08 -36.46
N THR A 573 12.71 27.10 -37.22
CA THR A 573 13.38 28.33 -37.66
C THR A 573 13.35 28.44 -39.18
N GLY A 574 12.93 29.60 -39.72
CA GLY A 574 13.15 29.98 -41.12
C GLY A 574 12.37 29.17 -42.17
N ALA A 575 11.21 28.62 -41.81
CA ALA A 575 10.34 27.87 -42.73
C ALA A 575 8.90 28.40 -42.70
N LEU A 576 8.29 28.57 -43.88
CA LEU A 576 6.87 28.86 -44.03
C LEU A 576 6.04 27.70 -43.45
N ILE A 577 5.44 27.92 -42.29
CA ILE A 577 4.42 27.01 -41.75
C ILE A 577 3.07 27.47 -42.31
N GLN A 578 2.35 26.59 -43.00
CA GLN A 578 1.02 26.88 -43.55
C GLN A 578 0.06 25.72 -43.35
N THR A 579 -1.19 25.99 -42.97
CA THR A 579 -2.19 24.94 -42.72
C THR A 579 -2.85 24.38 -43.99
N ALA A 580 -2.82 25.15 -45.08
CA ALA A 580 -3.23 24.73 -46.43
C ALA A 580 -2.49 25.58 -47.47
N ALA A 581 -2.37 25.09 -48.72
CA ALA A 581 -1.62 25.78 -49.78
C ALA A 581 -2.37 26.96 -50.41
N THR A 582 -3.71 26.95 -50.39
CA THR A 582 -4.59 28.02 -50.89
C THR A 582 -5.89 28.04 -50.07
N GLY A 583 -6.73 29.06 -50.25
CA GLY A 583 -8.00 29.18 -49.53
C GLY A 583 -7.82 29.50 -48.05
N GLU A 584 -8.66 28.92 -47.19
CA GLU A 584 -8.62 29.11 -45.74
C GLU A 584 -7.37 28.50 -45.13
N ARG A 585 -6.50 29.37 -44.64
CA ARG A 585 -5.20 28.98 -44.06
C ARG A 585 -4.73 29.98 -43.03
N ILE A 586 -3.93 29.48 -42.09
CA ILE A 586 -3.02 30.30 -41.28
C ILE A 586 -1.62 30.09 -41.85
N THR A 587 -0.84 31.16 -41.97
CA THR A 587 0.59 31.11 -42.31
C THR A 587 1.43 31.77 -41.22
N LEU A 588 2.63 31.24 -41.00
CA LEU A 588 3.67 31.82 -40.14
C LEU A 588 4.92 32.09 -40.97
N ASP A 589 5.53 33.26 -40.73
CA ASP A 589 6.73 33.77 -41.41
C ASP A 589 6.62 33.82 -42.95
N GLU A 590 5.44 34.19 -43.46
CA GLU A 590 5.21 34.31 -44.89
C GLU A 590 6.15 35.37 -45.51
N ALA A 591 6.93 34.94 -46.51
CA ALA A 591 8.02 35.68 -47.14
C ALA A 591 9.13 36.19 -46.19
N GLY A 592 9.37 35.53 -45.03
CA GLY A 592 10.43 35.91 -44.09
C GLY A 592 10.12 37.19 -43.28
N ALA A 593 8.85 37.62 -43.27
CA ALA A 593 8.42 38.89 -42.68
C ALA A 593 8.05 38.81 -41.19
N ASN A 594 8.27 37.66 -40.52
CA ASN A 594 7.92 37.40 -39.12
C ASN A 594 6.46 37.77 -38.78
N LYS A 595 5.53 37.29 -39.61
CA LYS A 595 4.08 37.53 -39.47
C LYS A 595 3.31 36.25 -39.15
N VAL A 596 2.18 36.41 -38.46
CA VAL A 596 1.06 35.46 -38.49
C VAL A 596 0.00 36.06 -39.42
N LEU A 597 -0.38 35.33 -40.48
CA LEU A 597 -1.45 35.77 -41.39
C LEU A 597 -2.61 34.77 -41.39
N VAL A 598 -3.83 35.28 -41.46
CA VAL A 598 -5.07 34.48 -41.50
C VAL A 598 -5.84 34.81 -42.77
N TYR A 599 -6.18 33.80 -43.55
CA TYR A 599 -6.90 33.91 -44.83
C TYR A 599 -8.29 33.31 -44.74
N SER A 600 -9.27 33.95 -45.40
CA SER A 600 -10.63 33.44 -45.56
C SER A 600 -10.83 32.87 -46.98
N SER A 601 -11.77 31.92 -47.10
CA SER A 601 -12.25 31.37 -48.38
C SER A 601 -12.66 32.47 -49.36
N THR A 602 -13.17 33.59 -48.85
CA THR A 602 -13.66 34.72 -49.67
C THR A 602 -12.52 35.65 -50.13
N SER A 603 -11.36 35.66 -49.46
CA SER A 603 -10.27 36.61 -49.73
C SER A 603 -9.09 36.05 -50.52
N GLY A 604 -9.01 34.72 -50.69
CA GLY A 604 -8.09 34.01 -51.59
C GLY A 604 -6.60 34.21 -51.30
N SER A 605 -6.05 35.30 -51.84
CA SER A 605 -4.64 35.71 -51.70
C SER A 605 -4.44 36.91 -50.78
N THR A 606 -5.49 37.50 -50.21
CA THR A 606 -5.39 38.59 -49.22
C THR A 606 -5.67 38.09 -47.81
N ALA A 607 -4.77 38.35 -46.87
CA ALA A 607 -5.00 38.04 -45.47
C ALA A 607 -6.07 38.97 -44.85
N ILE A 608 -7.02 38.38 -44.13
CA ILE A 608 -8.03 39.09 -43.32
C ILE A 608 -7.53 39.38 -41.90
N GLY A 609 -6.56 38.61 -41.40
CA GLY A 609 -5.87 38.88 -40.13
C GLY A 609 -4.37 38.97 -40.34
N GLU A 610 -3.72 39.94 -39.70
CA GLU A 610 -2.26 40.04 -39.60
C GLU A 610 -1.86 40.35 -38.15
N LEU A 611 -0.99 39.53 -37.56
CA LEU A 611 -0.16 39.90 -36.43
C LEU A 611 1.28 40.03 -36.92
N SER A 612 1.88 41.21 -36.75
CA SER A 612 3.26 41.48 -37.18
C SER A 612 3.94 42.50 -36.27
N SER A 613 5.15 42.93 -36.63
CA SER A 613 5.80 44.07 -35.98
C SER A 613 4.97 45.35 -36.01
N GLN A 614 3.96 45.48 -36.88
CA GLN A 614 3.04 46.62 -36.96
C GLN A 614 1.76 46.46 -36.11
N GLY A 615 1.75 45.48 -35.19
CA GLY A 615 0.65 45.18 -34.29
C GLY A 615 -0.35 44.17 -34.84
N LEU A 616 -1.60 44.28 -34.40
CA LEU A 616 -2.70 43.40 -34.82
C LEU A 616 -3.67 44.15 -35.73
N LEU A 617 -3.86 43.62 -36.94
CA LEU A 617 -4.79 44.13 -37.94
C LEU A 617 -5.82 43.04 -38.28
N VAL A 618 -7.09 43.42 -38.29
CA VAL A 618 -8.21 42.55 -38.71
C VAL A 618 -9.10 43.32 -39.70
N LYS A 619 -9.24 42.78 -40.90
CA LYS A 619 -10.11 43.26 -41.97
C LYS A 619 -11.38 42.41 -42.01
N GLY A 620 -12.54 43.05 -41.91
CA GLY A 620 -13.80 42.41 -42.27
C GLY A 620 -13.88 42.17 -43.78
N THR A 621 -14.67 41.19 -44.21
CA THR A 621 -14.95 40.91 -45.64
C THR A 621 -15.53 42.13 -46.37
N ASN A 622 -16.20 43.03 -45.66
CA ASN A 622 -16.75 44.29 -46.15
C ASN A 622 -15.73 45.46 -46.14
N GLY A 623 -14.43 45.20 -46.03
CA GLY A 623 -13.35 46.20 -46.13
C GLY A 623 -13.06 47.04 -44.89
N ALA A 624 -13.94 47.03 -43.87
CA ALA A 624 -13.71 47.74 -42.60
C ALA A 624 -12.55 47.13 -41.81
N VAL A 625 -11.76 47.95 -41.11
CA VAL A 625 -10.50 47.51 -40.47
C VAL A 625 -10.44 47.90 -39.00
N LEU A 626 -10.17 46.90 -38.15
CA LEU A 626 -9.71 47.05 -36.78
C LEU A 626 -8.18 47.00 -36.78
N TRP A 627 -7.50 48.03 -36.29
CA TRP A 627 -6.02 48.05 -36.22
C TRP A 627 -5.53 48.54 -34.86
N LEU A 628 -4.88 47.65 -34.12
CA LEU A 628 -4.01 48.01 -32.99
C LEU A 628 -2.62 48.33 -33.54
N ASN A 629 -2.23 49.61 -33.48
CA ASN A 629 -0.89 50.06 -33.85
C ASN A 629 -0.10 50.47 -32.58
N PRO A 630 0.83 49.62 -32.10
CA PRO A 630 1.70 49.93 -30.97
C PRO A 630 2.92 50.79 -31.36
N ASN A 631 3.23 50.92 -32.65
CA ASN A 631 4.41 51.66 -33.16
C ASN A 631 4.13 53.14 -33.45
N ALA A 632 2.88 53.57 -33.33
CA ALA A 632 2.56 54.98 -33.39
C ALA A 632 3.11 55.69 -32.14
N THR A 633 3.44 56.98 -32.27
CA THR A 633 4.01 57.83 -31.19
C THR A 633 3.26 57.69 -29.86
N TYR A 634 1.95 57.46 -29.93
CA TYR A 634 1.17 56.91 -28.82
C TYR A 634 0.41 55.66 -29.32
N PRO A 635 0.39 54.55 -28.56
CA PRO A 635 -0.34 53.34 -28.91
C PRO A 635 -1.84 53.60 -29.11
N GLN A 636 -2.41 53.06 -30.19
CA GLN A 636 -3.78 53.35 -30.59
C GLN A 636 -4.51 52.18 -31.22
N LEU A 637 -5.81 52.11 -30.94
CA LEU A 637 -6.80 51.31 -31.63
C LEU A 637 -7.54 52.19 -32.64
N LYS A 638 -7.47 51.84 -33.93
CA LYS A 638 -8.20 52.48 -35.02
C LYS A 638 -9.32 51.60 -35.55
N LEU A 639 -10.44 52.25 -35.85
CA LEU A 639 -11.67 51.68 -36.41
C LEU A 639 -11.96 52.37 -37.74
N TYR A 640 -11.50 51.78 -38.85
CA TYR A 640 -11.70 52.31 -40.19
C TYR A 640 -13.05 51.89 -40.78
N ASN A 641 -13.68 52.80 -41.52
CA ASN A 641 -14.88 52.52 -42.31
C ASN A 641 -14.60 51.52 -43.45
N ALA A 642 -15.67 50.98 -44.06
CA ALA A 642 -15.60 50.00 -45.15
C ALA A 642 -14.73 50.41 -46.35
N GLY A 643 -14.65 51.72 -46.65
CA GLY A 643 -13.81 52.27 -47.72
C GLY A 643 -12.37 52.61 -47.32
N ASN A 644 -11.99 52.40 -46.06
CA ASN A 644 -10.70 52.79 -45.49
C ASN A 644 -10.34 54.29 -45.65
N THR A 645 -11.35 55.16 -45.77
CA THR A 645 -11.22 56.61 -45.99
C THR A 645 -11.38 57.45 -44.72
N ASN A 646 -11.94 56.90 -43.65
CA ASN A 646 -12.19 57.61 -42.40
C ASN A 646 -12.11 56.62 -41.21
N SER A 647 -11.61 57.09 -40.06
CA SER A 647 -11.39 56.24 -38.89
C SER A 647 -11.74 56.94 -37.59
N ALA A 648 -12.49 56.27 -36.71
CA ALA A 648 -12.50 56.59 -35.29
C ALA A 648 -11.28 55.98 -34.59
N LEU A 649 -10.89 56.51 -33.43
CA LEU A 649 -9.78 55.98 -32.64
C LEU A 649 -10.00 56.03 -31.13
N VAL A 650 -9.25 55.16 -30.45
CA VAL A 650 -8.97 55.21 -29.01
C VAL A 650 -7.45 55.13 -28.87
N GLN A 651 -6.83 56.08 -28.17
CA GLN A 651 -5.38 56.17 -28.04
C GLN A 651 -4.98 56.63 -26.63
N VAL A 652 -3.76 56.28 -26.23
CA VAL A 652 -3.05 57.03 -25.18
C VAL A 652 -2.59 58.37 -25.77
N ASN A 653 -2.33 59.37 -24.94
CA ASN A 653 -1.71 60.62 -25.31
C ASN A 653 -0.86 61.14 -24.14
N GLU A 654 0.37 61.61 -24.43
CA GLU A 654 1.21 62.29 -23.43
C GLU A 654 1.35 63.76 -23.84
N ASP A 655 0.45 64.61 -23.34
CA ASP A 655 0.51 66.06 -23.52
C ASP A 655 1.66 66.69 -22.71
N SER A 656 2.13 65.99 -21.67
CA SER A 656 3.42 66.19 -21.01
C SER A 656 4.03 64.84 -20.61
N THR A 657 5.36 64.78 -20.57
CA THR A 657 6.14 63.54 -20.42
C THR A 657 5.75 62.74 -19.16
N GLY A 658 5.30 61.49 -19.34
CA GLY A 658 4.93 60.60 -18.24
C GLY A 658 3.47 60.72 -17.78
N GLN A 659 2.64 61.52 -18.45
CA GLN A 659 1.19 61.35 -18.41
C GLN A 659 0.77 60.10 -19.22
N ALA A 660 -0.48 59.66 -19.07
CA ALA A 660 -1.05 58.55 -19.85
C ALA A 660 -2.53 58.83 -20.14
N ASN A 661 -2.80 59.99 -20.75
CA ASN A 661 -4.15 60.50 -20.94
C ASN A 661 -4.90 59.62 -21.96
N LEU A 662 -6.12 59.18 -21.64
CA LEU A 662 -6.95 58.39 -22.53
C LEU A 662 -7.75 59.32 -23.45
N VAL A 663 -7.55 59.21 -24.75
CA VAL A 663 -8.25 59.99 -25.77
C VAL A 663 -9.08 59.08 -26.65
N THR A 664 -10.36 59.42 -26.82
CA THR A 664 -11.21 58.85 -27.87
C THR A 664 -11.60 59.95 -28.86
N ALA A 665 -11.67 59.60 -30.14
CA ALA A 665 -12.09 60.54 -31.17
C ALA A 665 -12.96 59.85 -32.23
N SER A 666 -14.03 60.53 -32.64
CA SER A 666 -14.85 60.08 -33.77
C SER A 666 -14.06 60.13 -35.08
N GLY A 667 -14.57 59.43 -36.10
CA GLY A 667 -14.21 59.75 -37.48
C GLY A 667 -14.52 61.23 -37.80
N ARG A 668 -13.83 61.78 -38.79
CA ARG A 668 -14.03 63.16 -39.26
C ARG A 668 -15.41 63.32 -39.89
N PHE A 669 -16.05 64.46 -39.67
CA PHE A 669 -17.30 64.84 -40.30
C PHE A 669 -17.32 66.32 -40.67
N THR A 670 -18.27 66.72 -41.53
CA THR A 670 -18.44 68.11 -41.94
C THR A 670 -19.44 68.83 -41.04
N SER A 671 -19.06 69.98 -40.47
CA SER A 671 -19.96 70.89 -39.75
C SER A 671 -19.39 72.31 -39.70
N ASN A 672 -20.26 73.32 -39.63
CA ASN A 672 -19.88 74.73 -39.46
C ASN A 672 -18.84 75.24 -40.50
N GLY A 673 -18.86 74.71 -41.73
CA GLY A 673 -17.93 75.06 -42.81
C GLY A 673 -16.64 74.24 -42.86
N PHE A 674 -16.33 73.46 -41.82
CA PHE A 674 -15.12 72.62 -41.75
C PHE A 674 -15.44 71.15 -42.07
N THR A 675 -14.59 70.49 -42.86
CA THR A 675 -14.76 69.10 -43.30
C THR A 675 -14.10 68.06 -42.38
N ASP A 676 -13.36 68.52 -41.38
CA ASP A 676 -12.50 67.71 -40.50
C ASP A 676 -12.88 67.83 -39.01
N MET A 677 -14.11 68.25 -38.70
CA MET A 677 -14.60 68.24 -37.32
C MET A 677 -14.61 66.82 -36.77
N ASN A 678 -14.29 66.64 -35.50
CA ASN A 678 -14.55 65.41 -34.77
C ASN A 678 -15.13 65.72 -33.37
N TRP A 679 -15.77 64.71 -32.80
CA TRP A 679 -16.00 64.68 -31.36
C TRP A 679 -14.76 64.09 -30.71
N ARG A 680 -14.20 64.78 -29.72
CA ARG A 680 -13.08 64.32 -28.91
C ARG A 680 -13.53 64.18 -27.46
N THR A 681 -13.05 63.12 -26.81
CA THR A 681 -13.09 62.98 -25.36
C THR A 681 -11.67 62.72 -24.87
N TRP A 682 -11.22 63.51 -23.90
CA TRP A 682 -9.90 63.44 -23.28
C TRP A 682 -10.08 63.21 -21.78
N LEU A 683 -9.40 62.21 -21.23
CA LEU A 683 -9.39 61.88 -19.80
C LEU A 683 -7.93 61.82 -19.35
N GLY A 684 -7.49 62.82 -18.59
CA GLY A 684 -6.10 62.95 -18.16
C GLY A 684 -5.96 63.47 -16.74
N GLN A 685 -4.72 63.69 -16.31
CA GLN A 685 -4.40 64.19 -14.97
C GLN A 685 -5.14 65.51 -14.64
N ASP A 686 -5.21 66.41 -15.62
CA ASP A 686 -5.71 67.78 -15.44
C ASP A 686 -7.22 67.91 -15.68
N GLY A 687 -7.92 66.81 -16.01
CA GLY A 687 -9.37 66.80 -16.15
C GLY A 687 -10.00 65.75 -17.07
N TYR A 688 -11.31 65.91 -17.29
CA TYR A 688 -12.10 65.21 -18.29
C TYR A 688 -12.79 66.23 -19.21
N VAL A 689 -12.58 66.10 -20.52
CA VAL A 689 -13.13 67.01 -21.54
C VAL A 689 -13.93 66.20 -22.55
N VAL A 690 -15.12 66.68 -22.92
CA VAL A 690 -15.90 66.25 -24.09
C VAL A 690 -16.17 67.48 -24.93
N GLU A 691 -15.75 67.48 -26.19
CA GLU A 691 -15.77 68.66 -27.05
C GLU A 691 -15.97 68.31 -28.53
N ARG A 692 -16.39 69.31 -29.31
CA ARG A 692 -16.42 69.24 -30.78
C ARG A 692 -15.37 70.17 -31.37
N VAL A 693 -14.29 69.60 -31.89
CA VAL A 693 -13.04 70.28 -32.27
C VAL A 693 -12.67 69.95 -33.71
N ARG A 694 -11.72 70.69 -34.31
CA ARG A 694 -11.15 70.32 -35.62
C ARG A 694 -9.99 69.33 -35.47
N ALA A 695 -9.95 68.34 -36.36
CA ALA A 695 -8.89 67.33 -36.36
C ALA A 695 -7.56 67.81 -36.97
N SER A 696 -7.52 68.97 -37.66
CA SER A 696 -6.27 69.61 -38.11
C SER A 696 -5.77 70.72 -37.17
N ASP A 697 -6.61 71.19 -36.24
CA ASP A 697 -6.31 72.32 -35.36
C ASP A 697 -7.11 72.18 -34.07
N THR A 698 -6.43 71.75 -33.01
CA THR A 698 -7.04 71.43 -31.72
C THR A 698 -7.45 72.66 -30.91
N THR A 699 -7.19 73.89 -31.41
CA THR A 699 -7.64 75.14 -30.79
C THR A 699 -9.04 75.57 -31.27
N VAL A 700 -9.51 75.03 -32.41
CA VAL A 700 -10.79 75.38 -33.01
C VAL A 700 -11.91 74.49 -32.46
N VAL A 701 -12.40 74.84 -31.26
CA VAL A 701 -13.59 74.24 -30.63
C VAL A 701 -14.84 75.01 -31.05
N ILE A 702 -15.82 74.30 -31.63
CA ILE A 702 -17.09 74.89 -32.10
C ILE A 702 -18.23 73.92 -31.78
N GLY A 703 -19.04 74.20 -30.77
CA GLY A 703 -20.23 73.43 -30.39
C GLY A 703 -20.31 73.20 -28.88
N ALA A 704 -20.98 72.12 -28.48
CA ALA A 704 -21.07 71.74 -27.07
C ALA A 704 -19.69 71.37 -26.51
N ILE A 705 -19.43 71.80 -25.28
CA ILE A 705 -18.27 71.43 -24.47
C ILE A 705 -18.71 71.08 -23.04
N MET A 706 -18.11 70.03 -22.49
CA MET A 706 -18.14 69.70 -21.07
C MET A 706 -16.68 69.55 -20.61
N THR A 707 -16.30 70.29 -19.58
CA THR A 707 -14.94 70.31 -19.04
C THR A 707 -14.99 70.17 -17.53
N LEU A 708 -14.39 69.13 -16.99
CA LEU A 708 -14.21 68.92 -15.55
C LEU A 708 -12.71 69.00 -15.26
N THR A 709 -12.26 69.99 -14.49
CA THR A 709 -10.89 70.08 -13.96
C THR A 709 -10.91 69.90 -12.43
N PRO A 710 -9.75 69.74 -11.77
CA PRO A 710 -9.69 69.72 -10.30
C PRO A 710 -10.24 70.96 -9.59
N THR A 711 -10.48 72.08 -10.29
CA THR A 711 -10.92 73.37 -9.71
C THR A 711 -12.24 73.90 -10.27
N ALA A 712 -12.71 73.39 -11.42
CA ALA A 712 -13.97 73.83 -12.02
C ALA A 712 -14.68 72.72 -12.82
N ALA A 713 -16.01 72.71 -12.75
CA ALA A 713 -16.88 71.97 -13.65
C ALA A 713 -17.60 72.96 -14.59
N GLN A 714 -17.54 72.72 -15.89
CA GLN A 714 -18.13 73.57 -16.91
C GLN A 714 -18.98 72.73 -17.88
N LEU A 715 -20.15 73.25 -18.22
CA LEU A 715 -21.01 72.74 -19.29
C LEU A 715 -21.48 73.93 -20.14
N GLY A 716 -21.43 73.80 -21.46
CA GLY A 716 -21.85 74.91 -22.33
C GLY A 716 -21.73 74.66 -23.83
N ILE A 717 -21.89 75.74 -24.57
CA ILE A 717 -21.54 75.87 -25.98
C ILE A 717 -20.38 76.86 -26.06
N THR A 718 -19.32 76.48 -26.78
CA THR A 718 -18.19 77.36 -27.10
C THR A 718 -17.99 77.38 -28.61
N ASN A 719 -17.87 78.57 -29.18
CA ASN A 719 -17.40 78.79 -30.54
C ASN A 719 -16.16 79.71 -30.48
N THR A 720 -14.97 79.13 -30.64
CA THR A 720 -13.70 79.89 -30.57
C THR A 720 -13.50 80.84 -31.75
N GLN A 721 -14.35 80.78 -32.79
CA GLN A 721 -14.34 81.70 -33.94
C GLN A 721 -15.37 82.83 -33.81
N ASP A 722 -16.39 82.68 -32.97
CA ASP A 722 -17.40 83.71 -32.67
C ASP A 722 -17.85 83.59 -31.20
N SER A 723 -17.21 84.38 -30.34
CA SER A 723 -17.46 84.37 -28.91
C SER A 723 -18.84 84.90 -28.51
N THR A 724 -19.61 85.52 -29.42
CA THR A 724 -21.00 85.91 -29.15
C THR A 724 -21.94 84.72 -29.01
N GLN A 725 -21.52 83.54 -29.51
CA GLN A 725 -22.24 82.28 -29.42
C GLN A 725 -21.85 81.44 -28.18
N ASN A 726 -20.96 81.96 -27.32
CA ASN A 726 -20.54 81.27 -26.11
C ASN A 726 -21.62 81.34 -25.02
N VAL A 727 -22.04 80.18 -24.51
CA VAL A 727 -22.97 80.06 -23.37
C VAL A 727 -22.40 79.02 -22.42
N GLN A 728 -22.03 79.42 -21.20
CA GLN A 728 -21.32 78.55 -20.26
C GLN A 728 -21.92 78.63 -18.86
N LEU A 729 -22.22 77.46 -18.28
CA LEU A 729 -22.43 77.29 -16.85
C LEU A 729 -21.11 76.81 -16.25
N GLN A 730 -20.50 77.63 -15.40
CA GLN A 730 -19.25 77.30 -14.70
C GLN A 730 -19.50 77.21 -13.19
N LEU A 731 -19.06 76.12 -12.58
CA LEU A 731 -19.11 75.88 -11.14
C LEU A 731 -17.67 75.71 -10.63
N GLN A 732 -17.24 76.59 -9.71
CA GLN A 732 -15.90 76.56 -9.13
C GLN A 732 -15.92 75.88 -7.75
N THR A 733 -14.83 75.19 -7.39
CA THR A 733 -14.69 74.50 -6.11
C THR A 733 -14.95 75.42 -4.92
N GLY A 734 -15.88 75.03 -4.04
CA GLY A 734 -16.23 75.75 -2.81
C GLY A 734 -17.39 76.76 -2.94
N ILE A 735 -17.79 77.15 -4.16
CA ILE A 735 -18.84 78.17 -4.36
C ILE A 735 -20.24 77.54 -4.46
N GLY A 736 -20.39 76.41 -5.16
CA GLY A 736 -21.67 75.71 -5.33
C GLY A 736 -21.71 74.37 -4.58
N THR A 737 -22.74 74.16 -3.76
CA THR A 737 -23.01 72.89 -3.08
C THR A 737 -24.46 72.46 -3.29
N LEU A 738 -24.70 71.17 -3.56
CA LEU A 738 -26.04 70.60 -3.71
C LEU A 738 -26.40 69.80 -2.44
N ASP A 739 -27.05 70.45 -1.48
CA ASP A 739 -27.44 69.83 -0.21
C ASP A 739 -28.94 69.52 -0.18
N LEU A 740 -29.28 68.23 -0.06
CA LEU A 740 -30.67 67.74 0.05
C LEU A 740 -31.62 68.39 -0.98
N ALA A 741 -31.22 68.30 -2.26
CA ALA A 741 -31.88 68.89 -3.43
C ALA A 741 -31.99 70.43 -3.47
N ARG A 742 -31.29 71.15 -2.58
CA ARG A 742 -31.13 72.62 -2.65
C ARG A 742 -29.80 72.97 -3.31
N PHE A 743 -29.83 73.82 -4.34
CA PHE A 743 -28.63 74.45 -4.87
C PHE A 743 -28.26 75.64 -3.98
N GLN A 744 -27.23 75.45 -3.15
CA GLN A 744 -26.73 76.46 -2.23
C GLN A 744 -25.44 77.07 -2.78
N VAL A 745 -25.49 78.38 -3.04
CA VAL A 745 -24.35 79.20 -3.44
C VAL A 745 -23.76 79.87 -2.21
N ASN A 746 -22.57 79.43 -1.79
CA ASN A 746 -21.89 79.97 -0.62
C ASN A 746 -20.98 81.14 -1.05
N PRO A 747 -21.14 82.35 -0.49
CA PRO A 747 -20.20 83.44 -0.74
C PRO A 747 -18.84 83.12 -0.11
N PRO A 748 -17.71 83.37 -0.81
CA PRO A 748 -16.39 83.29 -0.22
C PRO A 748 -16.22 84.37 0.85
N ALA A 749 -15.29 84.17 1.79
CA ALA A 749 -15.05 85.08 2.92
C ALA A 749 -14.29 86.38 2.53
N SER A 750 -14.81 87.11 1.54
CA SER A 750 -14.31 88.40 1.08
C SER A 750 -15.48 89.31 0.64
N ALA A 751 -15.22 90.56 0.27
CA ALA A 751 -16.25 91.57 0.00
C ALA A 751 -17.06 91.38 -1.31
N ASN A 752 -16.95 90.22 -1.98
CA ASN A 752 -17.61 89.94 -3.26
C ASN A 752 -18.84 89.03 -3.09
N SER A 753 -19.89 89.29 -3.86
CA SER A 753 -21.14 88.50 -3.87
C SER A 753 -20.89 87.06 -4.30
N GLY A 754 -21.38 86.08 -3.52
CA GLY A 754 -21.28 84.66 -3.88
C GLY A 754 -22.03 84.28 -5.16
N LEU A 755 -23.12 84.99 -5.46
CA LEU A 755 -23.85 84.91 -6.72
C LEU A 755 -23.73 86.25 -7.45
N TYR A 756 -22.90 86.29 -8.50
CA TYR A 756 -22.74 87.46 -9.37
C TYR A 756 -23.60 87.26 -10.63
N VAL A 757 -24.69 88.02 -10.74
CA VAL A 757 -25.56 88.03 -11.92
C VAL A 757 -25.49 89.42 -12.54
N ASN A 758 -24.90 89.54 -13.72
CA ASN A 758 -24.79 90.79 -14.45
C ASN A 758 -25.47 90.66 -15.82
N GLY A 759 -26.25 91.66 -16.21
CA GLY A 759 -26.89 91.71 -17.51
C GLY A 759 -25.88 92.06 -18.60
N ALA A 760 -25.95 91.37 -19.75
CA ALA A 760 -25.24 91.84 -20.94
C ALA A 760 -25.73 93.24 -21.35
N THR A 761 -24.87 94.03 -21.99
CA THR A 761 -25.20 95.40 -22.43
C THR A 761 -26.47 95.41 -23.29
N GLY A 762 -27.55 96.01 -22.78
CA GLY A 762 -28.87 96.02 -23.43
C GLY A 762 -29.90 95.05 -22.85
N HIS A 763 -29.59 94.29 -21.79
CA HIS A 763 -30.57 93.41 -21.11
C HIS A 763 -31.66 94.21 -20.38
N THR A 764 -32.92 94.04 -20.79
CA THR A 764 -34.09 94.77 -20.26
C THR A 764 -34.95 93.98 -19.27
N GLY A 765 -34.64 92.71 -19.03
CA GLY A 765 -35.37 91.85 -18.08
C GLY A 765 -34.84 91.89 -16.65
N ASN A 766 -35.62 91.35 -15.71
CA ASN A 766 -35.18 91.11 -14.32
C ASN A 766 -33.97 90.16 -14.29
N LEU A 767 -32.97 90.48 -13.47
CA LEU A 767 -31.73 89.69 -13.33
C LEU A 767 -31.96 88.41 -12.51
N LEU A 768 -32.91 88.46 -11.58
CA LEU A 768 -33.35 87.30 -10.80
C LEU A 768 -34.87 87.39 -10.55
N ARG A 769 -35.58 86.26 -10.67
CA ARG A 769 -37.02 86.16 -10.41
C ARG A 769 -37.37 84.91 -9.62
N ALA A 770 -38.20 85.07 -8.60
CA ALA A 770 -38.92 84.02 -7.92
C ALA A 770 -40.42 84.41 -7.90
N GLY A 771 -41.20 83.74 -8.76
CA GLY A 771 -42.61 84.03 -8.97
C GLY A 771 -43.48 82.77 -8.82
N VAL A 772 -44.76 82.99 -8.53
CA VAL A 772 -45.78 81.94 -8.45
C VAL A 772 -46.94 82.35 -9.35
N ASN A 773 -47.42 81.45 -10.19
CA ASN A 773 -48.50 81.68 -11.17
C ASN A 773 -48.28 82.97 -12.01
N GLY A 774 -47.07 83.16 -12.52
CA GLY A 774 -46.70 84.32 -13.35
C GLY A 774 -46.57 85.65 -12.63
N THR A 775 -46.79 85.69 -11.30
CA THR A 775 -46.61 86.91 -10.49
C THR A 775 -45.29 86.82 -9.70
N ASP A 776 -44.37 87.75 -9.94
CA ASP A 776 -43.15 87.87 -9.14
C ASP A 776 -43.50 88.16 -7.67
N LYS A 777 -42.98 87.35 -6.74
CA LYS A 777 -43.11 87.55 -5.28
C LYS A 777 -41.81 88.05 -4.66
N PHE A 778 -40.69 87.77 -5.33
CA PHE A 778 -39.39 88.37 -5.12
C PHE A 778 -38.73 88.50 -6.50
N ALA A 779 -38.31 89.70 -6.87
CA ALA A 779 -37.59 89.95 -8.11
C ALA A 779 -36.53 91.05 -7.89
N VAL A 780 -35.47 90.97 -8.68
CA VAL A 780 -34.43 91.99 -8.77
C VAL A 780 -34.41 92.50 -10.22
N SER A 781 -34.69 93.79 -10.40
CA SER A 781 -34.72 94.45 -11.70
C SER A 781 -33.32 94.54 -12.33
N ALA A 782 -33.24 94.96 -13.60
CA ALA A 782 -31.96 95.31 -14.24
C ALA A 782 -31.22 96.47 -13.53
N SER A 783 -31.93 97.29 -12.74
CA SER A 783 -31.40 98.38 -11.91
C SER A 783 -31.14 97.98 -10.44
N GLY A 784 -31.45 96.74 -10.03
CA GLY A 784 -31.19 96.23 -8.68
C GLY A 784 -32.30 96.46 -7.65
N ASP A 785 -33.47 96.97 -8.07
CA ASP A 785 -34.59 97.29 -7.18
C ASP A 785 -35.28 96.02 -6.64
N LEU A 786 -35.81 96.11 -5.42
CA LEU A 786 -36.51 95.04 -4.70
C LEU A 786 -37.95 95.44 -4.34
N THR A 787 -38.90 94.52 -4.51
CA THR A 787 -40.35 94.76 -4.26
C THR A 787 -40.94 93.75 -3.26
N VAL A 788 -41.63 94.24 -2.22
CA VAL A 788 -42.31 93.47 -1.14
C VAL A 788 -43.53 94.28 -0.63
N ALA A 789 -44.57 93.66 -0.05
CA ALA A 789 -45.79 94.38 0.42
C ALA A 789 -46.45 93.78 1.69
N GLY A 790 -46.98 94.62 2.60
CA GLY A 790 -47.68 94.21 3.83
C GLY A 790 -48.10 95.37 4.77
N ILE A 791 -48.91 95.07 5.80
CA ILE A 791 -49.43 96.03 6.82
C ILE A 791 -48.42 96.26 7.96
N GLY A 792 -48.40 97.47 8.55
CA GLY A 792 -47.73 97.72 9.84
C GLY A 792 -47.01 99.08 10.02
N GLN A 793 -47.54 100.20 9.51
CA GLN A 793 -46.86 101.50 9.59
C GLN A 793 -47.25 102.36 10.81
N ARG A 794 -46.21 102.89 11.48
CA ARG A 794 -46.29 103.81 12.62
C ARG A 794 -45.78 105.21 12.23
N VAL A 795 -46.55 106.26 12.50
CA VAL A 795 -46.24 107.64 12.09
C VAL A 795 -46.09 108.55 13.32
N THR A 796 -45.04 109.36 13.36
CA THR A 796 -44.76 110.33 14.45
C THR A 796 -44.69 111.75 13.89
N LYS A 797 -45.23 112.74 14.61
CA LYS A 797 -45.06 114.18 14.36
C LYS A 797 -44.53 114.85 15.62
N ARG A 798 -43.46 115.64 15.52
CA ARG A 798 -42.80 116.37 16.62
C ARG A 798 -42.72 117.84 16.26
N ARG A 799 -43.02 118.71 17.22
CA ARG A 799 -42.90 120.16 17.09
C ARG A 799 -41.42 120.55 17.07
N THR A 800 -41.02 121.37 16.10
CA THR A 800 -39.63 121.81 15.88
C THR A 800 -39.34 123.24 16.32
N THR A 801 -40.36 124.03 16.66
CA THR A 801 -40.23 125.41 17.16
C THR A 801 -41.34 125.73 18.17
N ASP A 802 -41.05 126.52 19.19
CA ASP A 802 -42.02 126.94 20.21
C ASP A 802 -43.16 127.78 19.60
N ALA A 803 -44.31 127.85 20.28
CA ALA A 803 -45.39 128.78 19.95
C ALA A 803 -46.10 129.29 21.19
N THR A 804 -46.64 130.51 21.12
CA THR A 804 -47.26 131.23 22.26
C THR A 804 -48.66 131.72 21.89
N LYS A 805 -49.61 131.65 22.84
CA LYS A 805 -50.96 132.23 22.72
C LYS A 805 -51.25 133.13 23.92
N THR A 806 -51.76 134.32 23.65
CA THR A 806 -51.88 135.41 24.62
C THR A 806 -53.27 136.03 24.53
N SER A 807 -53.84 136.41 25.68
CA SER A 807 -55.17 137.03 25.82
C SER A 807 -56.31 136.28 25.11
N THR A 808 -56.25 134.94 25.05
CA THR A 808 -57.30 134.12 24.41
C THR A 808 -57.56 132.80 25.13
N THR A 809 -58.85 132.53 25.37
CA THR A 809 -59.36 131.28 25.95
C THR A 809 -60.00 130.36 24.91
N THR A 810 -59.97 130.72 23.61
CA THR A 810 -60.57 129.89 22.55
C THR A 810 -59.51 128.96 21.94
N PRO A 811 -59.64 127.62 22.07
CA PRO A 811 -58.71 126.68 21.46
C PRO A 811 -58.58 126.86 19.95
N GLY A 812 -57.34 126.82 19.46
CA GLY A 812 -57.04 126.87 18.03
C GLY A 812 -56.04 125.79 17.64
N THR A 813 -56.20 125.23 16.43
CA THR A 813 -55.41 124.13 15.88
C THR A 813 -53.91 124.43 15.79
N ASP A 814 -53.09 123.40 15.96
CA ASP A 814 -51.64 123.47 15.87
C ASP A 814 -51.08 122.98 14.53
N GLY A 815 -50.40 123.86 13.81
CA GLY A 815 -49.91 123.59 12.44
C GLY A 815 -48.82 122.52 12.33
N PHE A 816 -48.14 122.14 13.41
CA PHE A 816 -47.09 121.10 13.38
C PHE A 816 -47.61 119.74 13.82
N LEU A 817 -48.46 119.70 14.84
CA LEU A 817 -48.99 118.47 15.43
C LEU A 817 -50.30 118.05 14.73
N THR A 818 -50.17 117.86 13.41
CA THR A 818 -51.24 117.59 12.44
C THR A 818 -50.95 116.33 11.62
N PHE A 819 -51.97 115.51 11.39
CA PHE A 819 -51.94 114.25 10.65
C PHE A 819 -53.08 114.17 9.63
N THR A 820 -52.85 113.45 8.53
CA THR A 820 -53.92 112.90 7.70
C THR A 820 -54.27 111.51 8.22
N VAL A 821 -55.57 111.20 8.31
CA VAL A 821 -56.08 109.90 8.76
C VAL A 821 -57.11 109.35 7.77
N ASP A 822 -57.05 108.05 7.49
CA ASP A 822 -57.85 107.36 6.49
C ASP A 822 -59.30 107.16 6.94
N ALA A 823 -60.23 107.06 5.98
CA ALA A 823 -61.61 106.70 6.25
C ALA A 823 -61.73 105.26 6.78
N ASN A 824 -62.63 105.05 7.75
CA ASN A 824 -62.92 103.77 8.41
C ASN A 824 -61.73 103.11 9.13
N ALA A 825 -60.63 103.83 9.33
CA ALA A 825 -59.42 103.32 9.97
C ALA A 825 -59.40 103.57 11.49
N THR A 826 -58.74 102.67 12.21
CA THR A 826 -58.50 102.77 13.66
C THR A 826 -57.03 103.03 13.94
N TYR A 827 -56.77 104.11 14.69
CA TYR A 827 -55.43 104.50 15.09
C TYR A 827 -55.27 104.52 16.61
N ILE A 828 -54.12 104.02 17.08
CA ILE A 828 -53.68 104.23 18.47
C ILE A 828 -52.98 105.60 18.55
N LEU A 829 -53.38 106.41 19.53
CA LEU A 829 -52.84 107.74 19.82
C LEU A 829 -51.97 107.71 21.08
N ASP A 830 -50.72 108.15 20.97
CA ASP A 830 -49.77 108.32 22.09
C ASP A 830 -48.92 109.58 21.84
N GLY A 831 -48.68 110.38 22.88
CA GLY A 831 -47.91 111.62 22.74
C GLY A 831 -47.50 112.26 24.07
N PHE A 832 -46.64 113.26 23.98
CA PHE A 832 -46.20 114.08 25.11
C PHE A 832 -46.12 115.55 24.70
N LEU A 833 -46.69 116.43 25.51
CA LEU A 833 -46.77 117.87 25.27
C LEU A 833 -46.12 118.61 26.44
N LYS A 834 -45.36 119.67 26.17
CA LYS A 834 -44.59 120.44 27.16
C LYS A 834 -44.98 121.91 27.08
N TYR A 835 -45.49 122.51 28.15
CA TYR A 835 -46.08 123.86 28.13
C TYR A 835 -45.73 124.70 29.37
N SER A 836 -45.96 126.01 29.31
CA SER A 836 -45.93 126.93 30.47
C SER A 836 -46.97 128.03 30.30
N GLY A 837 -47.36 128.74 31.37
CA GLY A 837 -48.31 129.84 31.27
C GLY A 837 -48.65 130.48 32.63
N PRO A 838 -49.15 131.73 32.64
CA PRO A 838 -49.54 132.44 33.86
C PRO A 838 -50.87 131.94 34.46
N GLY A 839 -51.52 131.03 33.75
CA GLY A 839 -52.75 130.31 34.09
C GLY A 839 -52.80 129.03 33.26
N ASP A 840 -53.83 128.23 33.49
CA ASP A 840 -53.93 126.87 32.96
C ASP A 840 -53.85 126.75 31.43
N PHE A 841 -53.49 125.56 30.96
CA PHE A 841 -53.42 125.18 29.56
C PHE A 841 -54.70 124.45 29.15
N LEU A 842 -55.46 125.05 28.25
CA LEU A 842 -56.69 124.48 27.69
C LEU A 842 -56.35 123.71 26.40
N MET A 843 -56.82 122.48 26.25
CA MET A 843 -56.48 121.56 25.16
C MET A 843 -57.70 120.83 24.60
N GLY A 844 -57.69 120.53 23.30
CA GLY A 844 -58.67 119.67 22.62
C GLY A 844 -58.13 119.15 21.28
N TRP A 845 -59.01 118.69 20.41
CA TRP A 845 -58.64 118.08 19.12
C TRP A 845 -59.44 118.66 17.95
N THR A 846 -58.76 118.78 16.81
CA THR A 846 -59.38 118.88 15.48
C THR A 846 -59.47 117.46 14.93
N PHE A 847 -60.62 117.06 14.40
CA PHE A 847 -60.84 115.73 13.84
C PHE A 847 -61.87 115.78 12.71
N PRO A 848 -61.87 114.80 11.77
CA PRO A 848 -62.91 114.71 10.74
C PRO A 848 -64.31 114.53 11.34
N THR A 849 -65.33 115.10 10.70
CA THR A 849 -66.73 114.95 11.12
C THR A 849 -67.13 113.48 11.17
N GLY A 850 -67.70 113.03 12.30
CA GLY A 850 -68.04 111.62 12.53
C GLY A 850 -66.90 110.76 13.08
N THR A 851 -65.75 111.34 13.44
CA THR A 851 -64.71 110.65 14.22
C THR A 851 -65.20 110.39 15.64
N LEU A 852 -65.01 109.17 16.13
CA LEU A 852 -65.32 108.75 17.49
C LEU A 852 -64.03 108.35 18.22
N GLY A 853 -63.96 108.57 19.52
CA GLY A 853 -62.75 108.28 20.28
C GLY A 853 -62.81 108.68 21.74
N GLU A 854 -61.87 108.11 22.49
CA GLU A 854 -61.67 108.33 23.92
C GLU A 854 -60.21 108.73 24.11
N TRP A 855 -59.94 109.70 24.98
CA TRP A 855 -58.59 110.17 25.25
C TRP A 855 -58.42 110.67 26.68
N HIS A 856 -57.19 110.59 27.18
CA HIS A 856 -56.81 111.19 28.46
C HIS A 856 -55.46 111.90 28.36
N GLY A 857 -55.36 113.04 29.05
CA GLY A 857 -54.10 113.70 29.38
C GLY A 857 -53.78 113.52 30.86
N LEU A 858 -52.55 113.12 31.18
CA LEU A 858 -52.03 113.02 32.55
C LEU A 858 -51.07 114.18 32.83
N GLY A 859 -51.38 115.00 33.85
CA GLY A 859 -50.67 116.23 34.21
C GLY A 859 -51.01 116.71 35.64
N ASN A 860 -50.54 117.89 36.04
CA ASN A 860 -50.61 118.38 37.44
C ASN A 860 -51.48 119.65 37.58
N GLY A 861 -52.29 119.74 38.64
CA GLY A 861 -53.19 120.87 38.94
C GLY A 861 -54.65 120.69 38.47
N THR A 862 -55.61 121.23 39.22
CA THR A 862 -57.02 120.78 39.23
C THR A 862 -58.07 121.90 39.26
N THR A 863 -59.06 121.86 38.37
CA THR A 863 -60.49 121.66 38.77
C THR A 863 -61.42 121.48 37.56
N VAL A 864 -62.36 120.55 37.69
CA VAL A 864 -63.73 120.68 37.14
C VAL A 864 -64.62 121.02 38.34
N ALA A 865 -65.67 121.82 38.15
CA ALA A 865 -66.32 122.51 39.27
C ALA A 865 -67.34 121.66 40.05
N SER A 866 -67.10 121.49 41.36
CA SER A 866 -68.09 121.40 42.47
C SER A 866 -69.01 120.15 42.54
N GLU A 867 -69.43 119.58 43.70
CA GLU A 867 -69.26 119.89 45.14
C GLU A 867 -69.09 118.58 45.98
N GLY A 868 -68.56 118.68 47.22
CA GLY A 868 -68.97 117.80 48.34
C GLY A 868 -67.94 116.81 48.95
N ALA A 869 -67.65 117.00 50.25
CA ALA A 869 -66.94 116.07 51.15
C ALA A 869 -65.42 115.82 50.90
N SER A 870 -64.79 115.04 51.79
CA SER A 870 -63.37 115.16 52.15
C SER A 870 -62.49 113.94 51.88
N ASN A 871 -61.27 114.22 51.40
CA ASN A 871 -60.09 113.34 51.28
C ASN A 871 -60.15 112.15 50.30
N ALA A 872 -59.02 111.99 49.58
CA ALA A 872 -58.69 110.90 48.66
C ALA A 872 -59.40 110.89 47.28
N PHE A 873 -58.91 110.02 46.40
CA PHE A 873 -59.07 110.03 44.95
C PHE A 873 -60.49 109.71 44.43
N GLN A 874 -60.83 110.38 43.32
CA GLN A 874 -61.97 110.12 42.42
C GLN A 874 -63.37 110.34 43.01
N ASN A 875 -64.32 110.64 42.12
CA ASN A 875 -65.62 109.96 42.19
C ASN A 875 -66.35 110.03 40.84
N ASP A 876 -67.05 108.96 40.48
CA ASP A 876 -68.39 109.08 39.92
C ASP A 876 -69.18 107.79 40.23
N VAL A 877 -70.32 107.96 40.93
CA VAL A 877 -71.33 106.98 41.36
C VAL A 877 -70.86 105.56 41.79
N VAL A 878 -70.98 105.29 43.09
CA VAL A 878 -70.88 103.93 43.66
C VAL A 878 -72.02 103.03 43.14
N THR A 879 -71.67 101.92 42.51
CA THR A 879 -72.49 100.70 42.48
C THR A 879 -71.64 99.51 42.95
N SER A 880 -72.25 98.39 43.31
CA SER A 880 -71.54 97.27 43.98
C SER A 880 -70.65 96.41 43.07
N PHE A 881 -70.31 96.87 41.86
CA PHE A 881 -69.60 96.09 40.83
C PHE A 881 -68.51 96.87 40.07
N GLY A 882 -67.59 97.52 40.80
CA GLY A 882 -66.30 97.97 40.26
C GLY A 882 -66.29 99.30 39.50
N TYR A 883 -65.09 99.74 39.12
CA TYR A 883 -64.87 101.01 38.44
C TYR A 883 -65.34 100.97 36.99
N THR A 884 -66.37 101.76 36.66
CA THR A 884 -66.79 102.01 35.28
C THR A 884 -66.16 103.30 34.78
N VAL A 885 -65.20 103.21 33.85
CA VAL A 885 -64.80 104.38 33.05
C VAL A 885 -65.96 104.70 32.11
N ARG A 886 -66.47 105.93 32.16
CA ARG A 886 -67.65 106.33 31.38
C ARG A 886 -67.43 106.11 29.89
N THR A 887 -68.30 105.30 29.27
CA THR A 887 -68.23 104.95 27.84
C THR A 887 -68.95 106.01 26.98
N GLU A 888 -68.58 107.28 27.15
CA GLU A 888 -69.13 108.41 26.39
C GLU A 888 -68.46 108.48 25.00
N THR A 889 -69.15 107.99 23.97
CA THR A 889 -68.62 107.76 22.60
C THR A 889 -68.11 108.99 21.83
N THR A 890 -68.25 110.19 22.40
CA THR A 890 -67.89 111.48 21.80
C THR A 890 -66.82 112.25 22.58
N ASP A 891 -66.14 111.64 23.57
CA ASP A 891 -65.16 112.31 24.44
C ASP A 891 -63.95 112.94 23.68
N ILE A 892 -63.63 112.47 22.48
CA ILE A 892 -62.65 113.12 21.60
C ILE A 892 -62.97 114.61 21.29
N ALA A 893 -64.23 115.02 21.45
CA ALA A 893 -64.69 116.40 21.31
C ALA A 893 -64.55 117.25 22.59
N SER A 894 -64.23 116.67 23.75
CA SER A 894 -64.11 117.41 25.01
C SER A 894 -62.82 118.24 25.05
N THR A 895 -62.93 119.51 25.46
CA THR A 895 -61.76 120.35 25.78
C THR A 895 -61.44 120.24 27.26
N ARG A 896 -60.18 120.03 27.61
CA ARG A 896 -59.70 119.76 28.96
C ARG A 896 -58.64 120.77 29.41
N THR A 897 -58.73 121.18 30.67
CA THR A 897 -57.88 122.19 31.29
C THR A 897 -56.83 121.53 32.19
N TYR A 898 -55.57 121.94 32.07
CA TYR A 898 -54.44 121.40 32.82
C TYR A 898 -53.66 122.50 33.52
N GLY A 899 -53.33 122.30 34.80
CA GLY A 899 -52.78 123.33 35.68
C GLY A 899 -51.57 124.09 35.11
N GLY A 900 -51.54 125.41 35.29
CA GLY A 900 -50.43 126.28 34.88
C GLY A 900 -50.24 127.45 35.84
N ILE A 901 -49.33 127.30 36.81
CA ILE A 901 -49.08 128.31 37.84
C ILE A 901 -47.71 128.97 37.64
N GLY A 902 -47.71 130.12 36.96
CA GLY A 902 -46.54 130.98 36.80
C GLY A 902 -45.52 130.48 35.76
N SER A 903 -44.30 131.01 35.82
CA SER A 903 -43.24 130.81 34.82
C SER A 903 -42.57 129.42 34.83
N THR A 904 -43.17 128.42 35.47
CA THR A 904 -42.66 127.04 35.48
C THR A 904 -43.17 126.27 34.26
N THR A 905 -42.40 125.27 33.82
CA THR A 905 -42.74 124.42 32.67
C THR A 905 -43.32 123.10 33.15
N PHE A 906 -44.48 122.74 32.61
CA PHE A 906 -45.24 121.53 32.89
C PHE A 906 -45.26 120.61 31.66
N GLY A 907 -45.78 119.40 31.84
CA GLY A 907 -45.95 118.45 30.76
C GLY A 907 -47.19 117.59 30.93
N VAL A 908 -47.74 117.14 29.80
CA VAL A 908 -48.88 116.23 29.73
C VAL A 908 -48.55 115.06 28.80
N GLN A 909 -48.77 113.83 29.28
CA GLN A 909 -48.84 112.65 28.39
C GLN A 909 -50.27 112.49 27.88
N VAL A 910 -50.42 112.37 26.56
CA VAL A 910 -51.67 112.12 25.86
C VAL A 910 -51.72 110.65 25.44
N ARG A 911 -52.83 109.97 25.72
CA ARG A 911 -53.17 108.68 25.08
C ARG A 911 -54.64 108.59 24.70
N GLY A 912 -54.94 107.78 23.70
CA GLY A 912 -56.32 107.50 23.29
C GLY A 912 -56.41 106.53 22.12
N ILE A 913 -57.63 106.32 21.64
CA ILE A 913 -57.91 105.60 20.40
C ILE A 913 -58.80 106.49 19.52
N VAL A 914 -58.38 106.68 18.27
CA VAL A 914 -59.10 107.47 17.27
C VAL A 914 -59.69 106.53 16.23
N ARG A 915 -61.02 106.47 16.16
CA ARG A 915 -61.78 105.71 15.14
C ARG A 915 -62.37 106.69 14.15
N VAL A 916 -61.77 106.77 12.97
CA VAL A 916 -62.21 107.69 11.90
C VAL A 916 -63.47 107.12 11.25
N GLY A 917 -64.48 107.96 11.07
CA GLY A 917 -65.69 107.59 10.33
C GLY A 917 -65.43 107.38 8.83
N SER A 918 -66.50 107.39 8.04
CA SER A 918 -66.44 107.25 6.57
C SER A 918 -65.72 108.39 5.84
N THR A 919 -65.34 109.46 6.55
CA THR A 919 -64.69 110.66 6.01
C THR A 919 -63.23 110.73 6.48
N ALA A 920 -62.30 110.46 5.57
CA ALA A 920 -60.87 110.73 5.79
C ALA A 920 -60.61 112.23 6.00
N GLY A 921 -59.55 112.60 6.71
CA GLY A 921 -59.23 114.02 6.88
C GLY A 921 -58.15 114.32 7.92
N THR A 922 -58.26 115.50 8.53
CA THR A 922 -57.22 116.08 9.40
C THR A 922 -57.48 115.78 10.88
N PHE A 923 -56.55 115.08 11.53
CA PHE A 923 -56.49 114.95 12.99
C PHE A 923 -55.33 115.79 13.54
N ALA A 924 -55.62 116.72 14.47
CA ALA A 924 -54.62 117.68 14.95
C ALA A 924 -54.89 118.20 16.36
N LEU A 925 -53.85 118.58 17.09
CA LEU A 925 -53.97 119.20 18.42
C LEU A 925 -54.64 120.60 18.35
N GLN A 926 -55.48 120.94 19.32
CA GLN A 926 -55.95 122.32 19.59
C GLN A 926 -55.56 122.75 21.00
N TRP A 927 -55.25 124.03 21.20
CA TRP A 927 -54.91 124.57 22.53
C TRP A 927 -55.10 126.10 22.68
N ALA A 928 -55.22 126.58 23.92
CA ALA A 928 -55.31 128.00 24.33
C ALA A 928 -54.99 128.18 25.83
N GLN A 929 -55.23 129.38 26.38
CA GLN A 929 -55.17 129.63 27.83
C GLN A 929 -56.50 129.21 28.50
N GLY A 930 -56.48 128.73 29.74
CA GLY A 930 -57.68 128.47 30.53
C GLY A 930 -58.39 129.75 30.97
N THR A 931 -57.60 130.79 31.28
CA THR A 931 -58.06 132.15 31.60
C THR A 931 -57.28 133.15 30.77
N SER A 932 -57.95 134.17 30.21
CA SER A 932 -57.32 135.15 29.33
C SER A 932 -56.30 136.00 30.08
N ASN A 933 -55.06 136.07 29.60
CA ASN A 933 -53.98 136.79 30.28
C ASN A 933 -53.05 137.49 29.28
N ALA A 934 -52.57 138.70 29.63
CA ALA A 934 -51.62 139.47 28.81
C ALA A 934 -50.22 138.84 28.73
N THR A 935 -49.87 137.94 29.66
CA THR A 935 -48.74 137.02 29.52
C THR A 935 -49.20 135.77 28.78
N GLY A 936 -48.43 135.33 27.79
CA GLY A 936 -48.80 134.20 26.94
C GLY A 936 -48.57 132.83 27.59
N THR A 937 -49.39 131.86 27.21
CA THR A 937 -49.17 130.43 27.45
C THR A 937 -48.39 129.86 26.26
N VAL A 938 -47.31 129.12 26.53
CA VAL A 938 -46.35 128.62 25.53
C VAL A 938 -46.47 127.10 25.41
N LEU A 939 -46.52 126.58 24.18
CA LEU A 939 -46.37 125.15 23.88
C LEU A 939 -45.02 124.93 23.18
N TYR A 940 -44.11 124.24 23.86
CA TYR A 940 -42.70 124.13 23.49
C TYR A 940 -42.42 123.10 22.39
N THR A 941 -41.28 123.28 21.75
CA THR A 941 -40.53 122.30 20.95
C THR A 941 -40.42 120.97 21.70
N ASP A 942 -40.29 119.86 20.95
CA ASP A 942 -40.26 118.47 21.43
C ASP A 942 -41.59 117.91 21.96
N SER A 943 -42.62 118.75 22.10
CA SER A 943 -44.02 118.30 22.09
C SER A 943 -44.27 117.44 20.84
N HIS A 944 -44.76 116.22 20.99
CA HIS A 944 -44.92 115.26 19.89
C HIS A 944 -46.09 114.31 20.10
N ILE A 945 -46.59 113.77 18.99
CA ILE A 945 -47.74 112.87 18.91
C ILE A 945 -47.40 111.74 17.92
N ARG A 946 -48.02 110.58 18.12
CA ARG A 946 -47.94 109.41 17.23
C ARG A 946 -49.34 108.91 16.88
N LEU A 947 -49.48 108.42 15.65
CA LEU A 947 -50.60 107.61 15.21
C LEU A 947 -50.06 106.33 14.56
N GLU A 948 -50.69 105.20 14.85
CA GLU A 948 -50.32 103.89 14.35
C GLU A 948 -51.56 103.20 13.81
N LYS A 949 -51.57 102.84 12.52
CA LYS A 949 -52.75 102.22 11.90
C LYS A 949 -52.78 100.75 12.27
N VAL A 950 -53.78 100.37 13.06
CA VAL A 950 -53.97 99.00 13.56
C VAL A 950 -55.15 98.28 12.92
N ALA A 951 -56.04 99.03 12.25
CA ALA A 951 -57.03 98.56 11.28
C ALA A 951 -57.23 99.64 10.21
#